data_AF-C1L2N1-F1
#
_entry.id   AF-C1L2N1-F1
#
_cell.length_a   1.000
_cell.length_b   1.000
_cell.length_c   1.000
_cell.angle_alpha   90.00
_cell.angle_beta   90.00
_cell.angle_gamma   90.00
#
_symmetry.space_group_name_H-M   'P 1'
#
loop_
_entity.id
_entity.type
_entity.pdbx_description
1 polymer ?
#
loop_
_entity_poly.entity_id
_entity_poly.type
_entity_poly.pdbx_seq_one_letter_code
_entity_poly.pdbx_strand_id
1 'polypeptide(L)'
;MSKVRVYEYAKEHQVSSKKVIEALKDLGIEVANHMSTINENALRQLDNAIDGTNKKAEAPKKETTSNENGNSKGPNKPNMTNSNEKSNKPNNPAGQANKPATANKSQGAKPATNKPANTSKQTQSSGNQQQAGGQKRNNNNNSNRPGGGNPNRPGGNNRPNRGGNFNNKGRNTKKKGKLNHSTVPPTPPKPKELPEKIVFSESLTVAELAKKLYREPSELIKKLFMLGVVATINQSLDKDAIELICDDYGVQVEEEIKVDVTDLDVYFENELNEAVDESKLVERPPVVTIMGHVDHGKTTLLDSLRNTKVTLGEAGGITQHIGAYQLEIHDKKITFLDTPGHAAFTAMRARGAQITDITILVVAADDGVMPQTIEAINHAKAAGMPIIVAVNKIDKPQANPDRVMQELTEYELVPEAWGGDTIFAPISAKFGEGLENLLDMILLVSEVEELKANPDRRAIGSVIEAELDKGRGPVATLLVQDGTLNIGDPIVVGNTFGRVRAMVNDLGRRVKKVGPSTPVEITGLNDVPQAGDRFVVFEDEKTARNIGETRASRALVAQRSATNRVSLDNLFEHMKAGEMKEVNVIIKADVQGSVEALAASLRKIDVEGVNVKIIHTAVGAINESDITLAAASNAIVIGFNVRPTAQAREAAENESVDIRLHRVIYKAIDEIEAAMKGMLDPEFQEKIIGQAQVRQTINVSKVGTIAGCYVTDGKITRDSGVRIIRDGIVVFEGEIATLKRFKDDAKEVAKGYECGITVQNFNDIKEDDVIEAYVMEEIERK
;
A
#
# COMPACT_ATOMS: atom_id res chain seq x y z
N MET A 1 5.27 -30.38 -20.04
CA MET A 1 6.29 -29.85 -20.99
C MET A 1 6.33 -28.33 -20.91
N SER A 2 6.55 -27.78 -19.71
CA SER A 2 6.90 -26.38 -19.49
C SER A 2 8.37 -26.19 -19.90
N LYS A 3 8.63 -25.29 -20.83
CA LYS A 3 9.99 -24.82 -21.13
C LYS A 3 10.18 -23.49 -20.41
N VAL A 4 10.96 -23.49 -19.34
CA VAL A 4 11.26 -22.29 -18.54
C VAL A 4 12.43 -21.54 -19.20
N ARG A 5 12.41 -20.21 -19.23
CA ARG A 5 13.54 -19.41 -19.71
C ARG A 5 14.54 -19.13 -18.59
N VAL A 6 15.80 -18.91 -18.94
CA VAL A 6 16.88 -18.63 -17.97
C VAL A 6 16.52 -17.48 -17.01
N TYR A 7 15.94 -16.36 -17.49
CA TYR A 7 15.53 -15.27 -16.60
C TYR A 7 14.32 -15.60 -15.70
N GLU A 8 13.46 -16.55 -16.10
CA GLU A 8 12.27 -16.94 -15.32
C GLU A 8 12.73 -17.77 -14.12
N TYR A 9 13.58 -18.77 -14.37
CA TYR A 9 14.25 -19.55 -13.34
C TYR A 9 15.10 -18.68 -12.41
N ALA A 10 15.87 -17.73 -12.96
CA ALA A 10 16.66 -16.78 -12.19
C ALA A 10 15.80 -15.97 -11.20
N LYS A 11 14.63 -15.51 -11.65
CA LYS A 11 13.68 -14.74 -10.84
C LYS A 11 13.00 -15.60 -9.78
N GLU A 12 12.68 -16.85 -10.09
CA GLU A 12 12.04 -17.80 -9.16
C GLU A 12 12.97 -18.18 -8.00
N HIS A 13 14.26 -18.40 -8.28
CA HIS A 13 15.28 -18.77 -7.28
C HIS A 13 16.09 -17.60 -6.70
N GLN A 14 15.68 -16.34 -6.96
CA GLN A 14 16.35 -15.11 -6.49
C GLN A 14 17.87 -15.02 -6.82
N VAL A 15 18.29 -15.61 -7.94
CA VAL A 15 19.67 -15.56 -8.45
C VAL A 15 19.77 -14.71 -9.71
N SER A 16 20.96 -14.17 -10.01
CA SER A 16 21.15 -13.40 -11.24
C SER A 16 21.15 -14.32 -12.46
N SER A 17 20.60 -13.86 -13.59
CA SER A 17 20.63 -14.60 -14.85
C SER A 17 22.06 -14.97 -15.29
N LYS A 18 23.09 -14.20 -14.88
CA LYS A 18 24.51 -14.55 -15.08
C LYS A 18 24.90 -15.82 -14.31
N LYS A 19 24.59 -15.91 -13.01
CA LYS A 19 24.84 -17.13 -12.20
C LYS A 19 24.15 -18.36 -12.79
N VAL A 20 22.92 -18.23 -13.30
CA VAL A 20 22.20 -19.35 -13.92
C VAL A 20 22.87 -19.79 -15.23
N ILE A 21 23.40 -18.86 -16.05
CA ILE A 21 24.15 -19.19 -17.27
C ILE A 21 25.49 -19.86 -16.93
N GLU A 22 26.18 -19.41 -15.89
CA GLU A 22 27.44 -20.02 -15.41
C GLU A 22 27.19 -21.45 -14.89
N ALA A 23 26.20 -21.64 -14.03
CA ALA A 23 25.81 -22.98 -13.55
C ALA A 23 25.39 -23.93 -14.69
N LEU A 24 24.71 -23.43 -15.72
CA LEU A 24 24.38 -24.24 -16.91
C LEU A 24 25.63 -24.63 -17.72
N LYS A 25 26.62 -23.73 -17.86
CA LYS A 25 27.89 -24.05 -18.50
C LYS A 25 28.68 -25.11 -17.73
N ASP A 26 28.74 -25.02 -16.41
CA ASP A 26 29.43 -26.00 -15.56
C ASP A 26 28.78 -27.40 -15.63
N LEU A 27 27.46 -27.46 -15.88
CA LEU A 27 26.72 -28.68 -16.15
C LEU A 27 26.84 -29.19 -17.60
N GLY A 28 27.60 -28.50 -18.46
CA GLY A 28 27.80 -28.87 -19.87
C GLY A 28 26.59 -28.54 -20.78
N ILE A 29 25.73 -27.61 -20.38
CA ILE A 29 24.53 -27.19 -21.12
C ILE A 29 24.73 -25.79 -21.68
N GLU A 30 24.98 -25.69 -22.99
CA GLU A 30 25.14 -24.40 -23.65
C GLU A 30 23.80 -23.65 -23.81
N VAL A 31 23.73 -22.45 -23.22
CA VAL A 31 22.67 -21.46 -23.45
C VAL A 31 23.31 -20.16 -23.94
N ALA A 32 22.80 -19.63 -25.05
CA ALA A 32 23.38 -18.45 -25.70
C ALA A 32 23.17 -17.15 -24.88
N ASN A 33 22.05 -17.06 -24.17
CA ASN A 33 21.69 -15.92 -23.31
C ASN A 33 20.54 -16.28 -22.35
N HIS A 34 20.36 -15.49 -21.29
CA HIS A 34 19.17 -14.63 -21.23
C HIS A 34 17.77 -15.27 -21.42
N MET A 35 17.39 -15.38 -22.68
CA MET A 35 16.07 -15.75 -23.20
C MET A 35 16.00 -17.21 -23.65
N SER A 36 17.13 -17.94 -23.57
CA SER A 36 17.22 -19.35 -23.93
C SER A 36 16.27 -20.19 -23.07
N THR A 37 15.68 -21.22 -23.67
CA THR A 37 14.76 -22.13 -22.96
C THR A 37 15.52 -23.32 -22.41
N ILE A 38 15.37 -23.56 -21.11
CA ILE A 38 15.92 -24.68 -20.37
C ILE A 38 14.97 -25.88 -20.56
N ASN A 39 15.52 -27.07 -20.75
CA ASN A 39 14.74 -28.31 -20.83
C ASN A 39 14.57 -28.96 -19.43
N GLU A 40 13.64 -29.91 -19.31
CA GLU A 40 13.29 -30.49 -18.00
C GLU A 40 14.45 -31.23 -17.30
N ASN A 41 15.37 -31.83 -18.07
CA ASN A 41 16.57 -32.46 -17.52
C ASN A 41 17.56 -31.42 -16.98
N ALA A 42 17.75 -30.31 -17.71
CA ALA A 42 18.61 -29.21 -17.32
C ALA A 42 18.08 -28.45 -16.09
N LEU A 43 16.75 -28.27 -15.98
CA LEU A 43 16.11 -27.72 -14.78
C LEU A 43 16.44 -28.57 -13.55
N ARG A 44 16.22 -29.89 -13.62
CA ARG A 44 16.54 -30.81 -12.51
C ARG A 44 18.02 -30.80 -12.14
N GLN A 45 18.93 -30.55 -13.07
CA GLN A 45 20.36 -30.42 -12.76
C GLN A 45 20.70 -29.08 -12.10
N LEU A 46 20.09 -27.98 -12.56
CA LEU A 46 20.18 -26.65 -11.95
C LEU A 46 19.68 -26.65 -10.50
N ASP A 47 18.51 -27.26 -10.25
CA ASP A 47 17.92 -27.35 -8.90
C ASP A 47 18.89 -28.01 -7.93
N ASN A 48 19.45 -29.16 -8.32
CA ASN A 48 20.44 -29.88 -7.51
C ASN A 48 21.74 -29.09 -7.30
N ALA A 49 22.16 -28.26 -8.27
CA ALA A 49 23.35 -27.44 -8.16
C ALA A 49 23.15 -26.25 -7.20
N ILE A 50 22.03 -25.53 -7.32
CA ILE A 50 21.77 -24.30 -6.56
C ILE A 50 21.33 -24.60 -5.12
N ASP A 51 20.45 -25.58 -4.90
CA ASP A 51 20.13 -26.06 -3.55
C ASP A 51 21.35 -26.67 -2.84
N GLY A 52 22.25 -27.30 -3.61
CA GLY A 52 23.49 -27.88 -3.11
C GLY A 52 24.43 -26.85 -2.47
N THR A 53 24.41 -25.59 -2.95
CA THR A 53 25.19 -24.49 -2.39
C THR A 53 24.61 -23.88 -1.11
N ASN A 54 23.28 -23.82 -0.94
CA ASN A 54 22.68 -23.26 0.27
C ASN A 54 22.62 -24.25 1.45
N LYS A 55 22.63 -25.57 1.21
CA LYS A 55 22.50 -26.60 2.26
C LYS A 55 23.79 -26.94 3.05
N LYS A 56 24.84 -26.10 2.98
CA LYS A 56 26.10 -26.31 3.72
C LYS A 56 26.41 -25.31 4.84
N ALA A 57 25.49 -24.39 5.15
CA ALA A 57 25.66 -23.41 6.24
C ALA A 57 24.86 -23.70 7.52
N GLU A 58 23.83 -24.57 7.49
CA GLU A 58 23.06 -24.95 8.69
C GLU A 58 23.07 -26.47 8.89
N ALA A 59 23.78 -26.92 9.93
CA ALA A 59 23.81 -28.32 10.35
C ALA A 59 22.68 -28.60 11.38
N PRO A 60 21.85 -29.64 11.18
CA PRO A 60 20.77 -29.96 12.11
C PRO A 60 21.29 -30.71 13.34
N LYS A 61 20.92 -30.26 14.55
CA LYS A 61 21.17 -31.02 15.79
C LYS A 61 20.25 -32.25 15.87
N LYS A 62 20.79 -33.43 15.55
CA LYS A 62 20.25 -34.74 15.99
C LYS A 62 21.40 -35.70 16.34
N GLU A 63 21.48 -36.00 17.63
CA GLU A 63 22.34 -37.01 18.28
C GLU A 63 21.51 -37.63 19.42
N THR A 64 21.51 -38.93 19.73
CA THR A 64 21.95 -40.12 18.95
C THR A 64 21.19 -41.36 19.49
N THR A 65 21.20 -42.45 18.70
CA THR A 65 21.18 -43.90 19.06
C THR A 65 21.22 -44.33 20.55
N SER A 66 20.69 -45.48 21.00
CA SER A 66 20.28 -46.74 20.33
C SER A 66 19.53 -47.70 21.30
N ASN A 67 18.95 -48.78 20.77
CA ASN A 67 18.39 -49.94 21.51
C ASN A 67 19.30 -50.52 22.61
N GLU A 68 18.72 -51.02 23.70
CA GLU A 68 18.70 -52.46 24.02
C GLU A 68 17.79 -52.85 25.21
N ASN A 69 17.53 -54.17 25.36
CA ASN A 69 16.58 -54.76 26.31
C ASN A 69 16.96 -54.60 27.80
N GLY A 70 15.99 -54.49 28.71
CA GLY A 70 16.29 -54.37 30.15
C GLY A 70 15.10 -54.43 31.12
N ASN A 71 14.43 -55.57 31.18
CA ASN A 71 13.38 -55.97 32.12
C ASN A 71 13.49 -55.45 33.60
N SER A 72 12.33 -55.13 34.20
CA SER A 72 11.90 -55.42 35.58
C SER A 72 11.75 -54.30 36.66
N LYS A 73 10.49 -54.18 37.13
CA LYS A 73 10.01 -53.98 38.53
C LYS A 73 10.22 -52.64 39.27
N GLY A 74 9.10 -52.06 39.76
CA GLY A 74 9.04 -51.09 40.87
C GLY A 74 9.16 -51.76 42.26
N PRO A 75 8.62 -51.21 43.40
CA PRO A 75 7.39 -50.39 43.51
C PRO A 75 7.30 -49.32 44.66
N ASN A 76 6.12 -48.67 44.76
CA ASN A 76 5.39 -48.17 45.97
C ASN A 76 5.90 -47.03 46.93
N LYS A 77 5.07 -45.95 46.95
CA LYS A 77 4.38 -45.24 48.08
C LYS A 77 4.65 -45.65 49.55
N PRO A 78 4.64 -44.69 50.51
CA PRO A 78 3.41 -44.18 51.20
C PRO A 78 3.38 -42.62 51.37
N ASN A 79 2.28 -41.85 51.51
CA ASN A 79 0.96 -41.89 52.19
C ASN A 79 0.93 -41.42 53.68
N MET A 80 -0.15 -40.69 54.06
CA MET A 80 -0.60 -40.23 55.41
C MET A 80 -0.05 -38.89 56.00
N THR A 81 -0.69 -38.18 56.95
CA THR A 81 -2.09 -37.63 57.13
C THR A 81 -2.08 -36.59 58.29
N ASN A 82 -3.11 -35.70 58.40
CA ASN A 82 -3.51 -34.87 59.56
C ASN A 82 -2.58 -33.67 59.94
N SER A 83 -3.03 -32.56 60.56
CA SER A 83 -4.20 -32.31 61.44
C SER A 83 -4.63 -30.82 61.47
N ASN A 84 -5.94 -30.53 61.74
CA ASN A 84 -6.53 -29.40 62.53
C ASN A 84 -6.10 -27.91 62.26
N GLU A 85 -6.91 -26.85 62.44
CA GLU A 85 -8.17 -26.62 63.18
C GLU A 85 -8.86 -25.27 62.75
N LYS A 86 -10.19 -25.11 62.93
CA LYS A 86 -11.01 -23.89 63.31
C LYS A 86 -10.67 -22.47 62.71
N SER A 87 -11.60 -21.53 62.44
CA SER A 87 -13.07 -21.40 62.62
C SER A 87 -13.63 -20.07 62.04
N ASN A 88 -14.97 -20.01 61.87
CA ASN A 88 -15.88 -18.84 61.83
C ASN A 88 -16.12 -17.98 60.56
N LYS A 89 -17.41 -17.99 60.17
CA LYS A 89 -18.18 -17.00 59.39
C LYS A 89 -18.91 -16.04 60.36
N PRO A 90 -19.49 -14.90 59.93
CA PRO A 90 -20.84 -14.87 59.30
C PRO A 90 -20.88 -13.84 58.13
N ASN A 91 -21.98 -13.26 57.61
CA ASN A 91 -23.43 -13.35 57.88
C ASN A 91 -24.27 -13.12 56.59
N ASN A 92 -25.59 -12.91 56.71
CA ASN A 92 -26.53 -12.35 55.72
C ASN A 92 -27.58 -11.48 56.50
N PRO A 93 -28.61 -10.80 55.90
CA PRO A 93 -29.83 -11.50 55.44
C PRO A 93 -30.74 -10.82 54.33
N ALA A 94 -31.66 -11.64 53.77
CA ALA A 94 -33.03 -11.39 53.22
C ALA A 94 -33.45 -10.01 52.60
N GLY A 95 -34.26 -9.88 51.54
CA GLY A 95 -35.16 -10.77 50.76
C GLY A 95 -35.99 -9.92 49.74
N GLN A 96 -37.14 -10.27 49.13
CA GLN A 96 -37.92 -11.52 48.97
C GLN A 96 -39.12 -11.31 47.98
N ALA A 97 -39.24 -12.09 46.88
CA ALA A 97 -40.42 -12.24 45.97
C ALA A 97 -40.87 -10.99 45.14
N ASN A 98 -41.55 -11.06 43.97
CA ASN A 98 -42.26 -12.14 43.26
C ASN A 98 -42.44 -11.86 41.72
N LYS A 99 -42.61 -12.91 40.90
CA LYS A 99 -43.20 -12.90 39.51
C LYS A 99 -44.77 -12.87 39.60
N PRO A 100 -45.63 -12.90 38.54
CA PRO A 100 -45.41 -13.28 37.12
C PRO A 100 -46.22 -12.58 35.97
N ALA A 101 -45.70 -12.78 34.74
CA ALA A 101 -46.35 -13.21 33.48
C ALA A 101 -47.67 -12.63 32.88
N THR A 102 -47.56 -12.45 31.54
CA THR A 102 -48.49 -12.84 30.44
C THR A 102 -49.72 -12.00 30.01
N ALA A 103 -49.75 -11.80 28.68
CA ALA A 103 -50.88 -12.02 27.75
C ALA A 103 -51.73 -10.84 27.21
N ASN A 104 -51.25 -10.31 26.06
CA ASN A 104 -51.88 -10.50 24.73
C ASN A 104 -52.94 -9.49 24.22
N LYS A 105 -52.86 -9.23 22.90
CA LYS A 105 -53.84 -8.59 21.98
C LYS A 105 -54.17 -7.10 22.18
N SER A 106 -54.57 -6.33 21.15
CA SER A 106 -54.30 -6.28 19.68
C SER A 106 -55.18 -5.17 19.07
N GLN A 107 -54.76 -4.54 17.95
CA GLN A 107 -55.55 -3.58 17.13
C GLN A 107 -55.79 -2.21 17.82
N GLY A 108 -55.84 -1.06 17.14
CA GLY A 108 -55.58 -0.75 15.73
C GLY A 108 -55.98 0.71 15.37
N ALA A 109 -55.55 1.19 14.19
CA ALA A 109 -56.07 2.35 13.43
C ALA A 109 -55.86 3.82 13.93
N LYS A 110 -54.78 4.42 13.42
CA LYS A 110 -54.73 5.60 12.49
C LYS A 110 -55.25 7.02 12.91
N PRO A 111 -54.82 8.11 12.21
CA PRO A 111 -54.72 9.47 12.76
C PRO A 111 -55.61 10.55 12.09
N ALA A 112 -55.73 11.75 12.69
CA ALA A 112 -55.74 13.06 11.99
C ALA A 112 -55.79 14.31 12.91
N THR A 113 -54.88 15.24 12.64
CA THR A 113 -54.94 16.73 12.66
C THR A 113 -56.21 17.46 13.16
N ASN A 114 -56.05 18.48 14.05
CA ASN A 114 -56.77 19.78 13.94
C ASN A 114 -56.26 20.94 14.84
N LYS A 115 -55.61 21.94 14.21
CA LYS A 115 -56.06 23.36 14.02
C LYS A 115 -56.43 24.30 15.22
N PRO A 116 -56.59 25.64 15.04
CA PRO A 116 -55.80 26.61 15.85
C PRO A 116 -56.57 27.86 16.40
N ALA A 117 -55.80 28.83 16.94
CA ALA A 117 -55.90 30.29 16.78
C ALA A 117 -56.26 31.23 17.97
N ASN A 118 -55.41 32.27 18.11
CA ASN A 118 -55.72 33.71 18.30
C ASN A 118 -55.70 34.39 19.71
N THR A 119 -55.18 35.64 19.73
CA THR A 119 -55.64 36.84 20.50
C THR A 119 -54.74 37.53 21.58
N SER A 120 -53.81 38.39 21.12
CA SER A 120 -53.63 39.84 21.51
C SER A 120 -52.80 40.37 22.73
N LYS A 121 -52.28 41.63 22.53
CA LYS A 121 -51.85 42.74 23.45
C LYS A 121 -50.43 42.72 24.08
N GLN A 122 -49.52 43.63 23.67
CA GLN A 122 -49.18 45.01 24.19
C GLN A 122 -48.15 44.97 25.38
N THR A 123 -47.13 45.83 25.56
CA THR A 123 -46.78 47.20 25.05
C THR A 123 -45.30 47.61 25.32
N GLN A 124 -44.70 48.53 24.51
CA GLN A 124 -43.64 49.55 24.85
C GLN A 124 -42.21 49.11 25.32
N SER A 125 -41.09 49.82 25.07
CA SER A 125 -40.77 51.06 24.30
C SER A 125 -39.26 51.22 23.92
N SER A 126 -38.97 52.10 22.93
CA SER A 126 -37.73 52.92 22.71
C SER A 126 -36.34 52.24 22.62
N GLY A 127 -35.52 52.37 21.56
CA GLY A 127 -35.52 53.15 20.30
C GLY A 127 -34.31 52.73 19.40
N ASN A 128 -33.68 53.50 18.49
CA ASN A 128 -33.96 54.81 17.86
C ASN A 128 -33.01 55.04 16.61
N GLN A 129 -33.51 55.69 15.53
CA GLN A 129 -32.79 56.42 14.42
C GLN A 129 -31.67 55.74 13.57
N GLN A 130 -31.52 55.94 12.23
CA GLN A 130 -32.21 56.82 11.26
C GLN A 130 -32.04 56.42 9.75
N GLN A 131 -33.12 56.51 8.94
CA GLN A 131 -33.27 56.95 7.52
C GLN A 131 -32.32 56.47 6.37
N ALA A 132 -32.75 56.26 5.09
CA ALA A 132 -34.09 56.29 4.47
C ALA A 132 -34.17 55.60 3.07
N GLY A 133 -35.35 55.02 2.76
CA GLY A 133 -35.91 54.74 1.41
C GLY A 133 -35.52 53.41 0.72
N GLY A 134 -36.23 52.90 -0.31
CA GLY A 134 -37.61 53.16 -0.78
C GLY A 134 -37.84 52.85 -2.29
N GLN A 135 -38.99 52.40 -2.82
CA GLN A 135 -40.23 51.87 -2.20
C GLN A 135 -41.13 51.09 -3.23
N LYS A 136 -41.79 49.98 -2.78
CA LYS A 136 -43.11 49.33 -3.14
C LYS A 136 -43.92 49.79 -4.40
N ARG A 137 -44.77 48.99 -5.10
CA ARG A 137 -45.66 47.85 -4.68
C ARG A 137 -46.41 47.13 -5.86
N ASN A 138 -46.80 45.87 -5.63
CA ASN A 138 -48.03 45.11 -6.06
C ASN A 138 -48.45 44.80 -7.52
N ASN A 139 -48.71 43.49 -7.76
CA ASN A 139 -49.93 42.82 -8.32
C ASN A 139 -51.02 43.71 -8.96
N ASN A 140 -51.68 43.33 -10.07
CA ASN A 140 -52.38 42.04 -10.25
C ASN A 140 -52.90 41.81 -11.70
N ASN A 141 -53.05 40.53 -12.09
CA ASN A 141 -54.08 39.95 -13.00
C ASN A 141 -54.50 40.57 -14.37
N ASN A 142 -54.24 39.78 -15.41
CA ASN A 142 -55.22 39.13 -16.32
C ASN A 142 -55.58 39.73 -17.73
N SER A 143 -55.40 38.86 -18.73
CA SER A 143 -56.19 38.66 -19.98
C SER A 143 -56.23 39.70 -21.13
N ASN A 144 -55.96 39.14 -22.33
CA ASN A 144 -56.50 39.43 -23.68
C ASN A 144 -56.00 40.63 -24.54
N ARG A 145 -55.20 40.27 -25.58
CA ARG A 145 -55.38 40.53 -27.04
C ARG A 145 -55.52 41.99 -27.59
N PRO A 146 -55.24 42.23 -28.91
CA PRO A 146 -54.13 41.71 -29.75
C PRO A 146 -53.52 42.75 -30.73
N GLY A 147 -52.33 42.47 -31.27
CA GLY A 147 -51.92 42.90 -32.63
C GLY A 147 -51.00 44.13 -32.76
N GLY A 148 -50.06 44.04 -33.73
CA GLY A 148 -49.15 45.13 -34.13
C GLY A 148 -47.69 44.67 -34.29
N GLY A 149 -47.31 44.17 -35.48
CA GLY A 149 -45.99 43.54 -35.78
C GLY A 149 -44.76 44.47 -35.76
N ASN A 150 -43.60 44.10 -36.32
CA ASN A 150 -43.21 42.93 -37.14
C ASN A 150 -41.64 42.76 -37.07
N PRO A 151 -40.91 41.98 -37.92
CA PRO A 151 -40.28 40.75 -37.42
C PRO A 151 -38.78 40.54 -37.77
N ASN A 152 -38.10 39.68 -36.99
CA ASN A 152 -37.25 38.56 -37.45
C ASN A 152 -36.32 38.09 -36.32
N ARG A 153 -35.95 36.81 -36.19
CA ARG A 153 -36.63 35.51 -36.38
C ARG A 153 -35.73 34.46 -35.66
N PRO A 154 -36.18 33.22 -35.36
CA PRO A 154 -35.90 32.62 -34.06
C PRO A 154 -34.94 31.41 -34.13
N GLY A 155 -34.63 30.85 -32.95
CA GLY A 155 -33.66 29.78 -32.78
C GLY A 155 -34.01 28.43 -33.42
N GLY A 156 -33.00 27.57 -33.51
CA GLY A 156 -33.08 26.21 -34.02
C GLY A 156 -32.59 25.20 -32.98
N ASN A 157 -33.51 24.38 -32.48
CA ASN A 157 -33.21 23.16 -31.76
C ASN A 157 -32.82 22.08 -32.79
N ASN A 158 -31.66 21.41 -32.68
CA ASN A 158 -31.42 20.17 -33.44
C ASN A 158 -30.23 19.32 -32.94
N ARG A 159 -30.52 18.05 -32.64
CA ARG A 159 -29.56 16.94 -32.72
C ARG A 159 -29.25 16.64 -34.20
N PRO A 160 -28.04 16.17 -34.53
CA PRO A 160 -27.84 15.36 -35.74
C PRO A 160 -27.29 13.98 -35.39
N ASN A 161 -28.14 12.95 -35.54
CA ASN A 161 -27.70 11.59 -35.81
C ASN A 161 -27.77 11.38 -37.34
N ARG A 162 -26.64 11.10 -38.00
CA ARG A 162 -26.58 10.30 -39.24
C ARG A 162 -25.15 10.09 -39.73
N GLY A 163 -24.77 8.82 -39.90
CA GLY A 163 -23.80 8.45 -40.92
C GLY A 163 -24.43 8.52 -42.32
N GLY A 164 -23.58 8.56 -43.35
CA GLY A 164 -24.01 8.52 -44.75
C GLY A 164 -22.88 8.92 -45.69
N ASN A 165 -22.44 7.98 -46.53
CA ASN A 165 -21.59 8.26 -47.70
C ASN A 165 -22.16 9.41 -48.53
N PHE A 166 -21.31 10.16 -49.25
CA PHE A 166 -21.28 10.03 -50.72
C PHE A 166 -20.05 10.70 -51.35
N ASN A 167 -19.50 10.02 -52.34
CA ASN A 167 -18.33 10.40 -53.12
C ASN A 167 -18.80 10.97 -54.47
N ASN A 168 -18.48 12.22 -54.85
CA ASN A 168 -18.43 12.59 -56.28
C ASN A 168 -17.61 13.86 -56.65
N LYS A 169 -17.21 13.90 -57.92
CA LYS A 169 -16.35 14.89 -58.59
C LYS A 169 -17.13 16.07 -59.21
N GLY A 170 -16.42 17.20 -59.42
CA GLY A 170 -16.76 18.29 -60.35
C GLY A 170 -16.30 19.66 -59.83
N ARG A 171 -15.18 20.29 -60.22
CA ARG A 171 -14.52 20.57 -61.52
C ARG A 171 -15.10 21.78 -62.29
N ASN A 172 -14.62 23.00 -61.97
CA ASN A 172 -14.56 24.23 -62.79
C ASN A 172 -14.00 25.41 -61.94
N THR A 173 -13.30 26.47 -62.40
CA THR A 173 -12.65 26.77 -63.71
C THR A 173 -11.57 27.85 -63.57
N LYS A 174 -10.40 27.62 -64.19
CA LYS A 174 -9.41 28.56 -64.78
C LYS A 174 -9.47 30.08 -64.48
N LYS A 175 -8.30 30.63 -64.12
CA LYS A 175 -7.70 31.79 -64.84
C LYS A 175 -6.19 31.57 -65.03
N LYS A 176 -5.64 32.03 -66.17
CA LYS A 176 -4.25 31.77 -66.61
C LYS A 176 -3.34 32.99 -66.41
N GLY A 177 -2.08 32.75 -66.08
CA GLY A 177 -0.93 33.61 -66.44
C GLY A 177 0.15 32.73 -67.07
N LYS A 178 0.65 33.10 -68.26
CA LYS A 178 1.77 32.41 -68.94
C LYS A 178 3.09 33.10 -68.55
N LEU A 179 4.19 32.36 -68.49
CA LEU A 179 5.47 32.77 -69.10
C LEU A 179 6.43 31.57 -69.29
N ASN A 180 7.32 31.72 -70.25
CA ASN A 180 7.95 30.68 -71.07
C ASN A 180 8.84 29.67 -70.33
N HIS A 181 8.80 28.42 -70.81
CA HIS A 181 9.81 27.39 -70.55
C HIS A 181 10.80 27.38 -71.73
N SER A 182 12.09 27.58 -71.45
CA SER A 182 13.16 27.39 -72.44
C SER A 182 13.93 26.13 -72.06
N THR A 183 14.03 25.19 -73.00
CA THR A 183 14.61 23.86 -72.76
C THR A 183 16.14 23.93 -72.73
N VAL A 184 16.73 23.71 -71.56
CA VAL A 184 18.18 23.48 -71.41
C VAL A 184 18.43 21.97 -71.38
N PRO A 185 19.44 21.43 -72.11
CA PRO A 185 19.75 19.99 -72.05
C PRO A 185 20.19 19.56 -70.65
N PRO A 186 19.97 18.29 -70.24
CA PRO A 186 20.40 17.81 -68.94
C PRO A 186 21.93 17.75 -68.88
N THR A 187 22.53 18.63 -68.07
CA THR A 187 23.93 18.50 -67.67
C THR A 187 24.10 17.26 -66.80
N PRO A 188 25.16 16.45 -66.98
CA PRO A 188 25.43 15.31 -66.11
C PRO A 188 25.58 15.77 -64.66
N PRO A 189 25.08 15.02 -63.67
CA PRO A 189 25.17 15.42 -62.27
C PRO A 189 26.64 15.50 -61.85
N LYS A 190 27.05 16.68 -61.36
CA LYS A 190 28.34 16.81 -60.67
C LYS A 190 28.31 15.91 -59.42
N PRO A 191 29.37 15.14 -59.12
CA PRO A 191 29.43 14.37 -57.89
C PRO A 191 29.28 15.32 -56.69
N LYS A 192 28.42 14.95 -55.74
CA LYS A 192 28.35 15.64 -54.45
C LYS A 192 29.54 15.19 -53.61
N GLU A 193 30.15 16.14 -52.92
CA GLU A 193 31.18 15.85 -51.93
C GLU A 193 30.55 15.13 -50.73
N LEU A 194 31.37 14.32 -50.05
CA LEU A 194 30.95 13.58 -48.85
C LEU A 194 30.59 14.57 -47.72
N PRO A 195 29.61 14.28 -46.86
CA PRO A 195 29.38 15.10 -45.68
C PRO A 195 30.59 14.98 -44.73
N GLU A 196 30.94 16.06 -44.02
CA GLU A 196 32.01 16.01 -43.01
C GLU A 196 31.64 15.10 -41.82
N LYS A 197 30.33 15.06 -41.48
CA LYS A 197 29.78 14.31 -40.35
C LYS A 197 28.49 13.58 -40.70
N ILE A 198 28.30 12.39 -40.11
CA ILE A 198 27.04 11.63 -40.15
C ILE A 198 26.55 11.39 -38.72
N VAL A 199 25.35 11.91 -38.45
CA VAL A 199 24.64 11.68 -37.19
C VAL A 199 23.68 10.48 -37.35
N PHE A 200 23.67 9.53 -36.41
CA PHE A 200 22.73 8.40 -36.41
C PHE A 200 22.31 7.97 -35.00
N SER A 201 21.23 7.19 -34.89
CA SER A 201 20.74 6.62 -33.62
C SER A 201 20.59 5.11 -33.76
N GLU A 202 21.20 4.32 -32.86
CA GLU A 202 21.19 2.85 -32.79
C GLU A 202 21.75 2.10 -34.01
N SER A 203 21.14 2.23 -35.20
CA SER A 203 21.55 1.53 -36.42
C SER A 203 21.11 2.27 -37.68
N LEU A 204 21.73 1.94 -38.81
CA LEU A 204 21.34 2.41 -40.15
C LEU A 204 21.31 1.23 -41.12
N THR A 205 20.32 1.18 -42.00
CA THR A 205 20.40 0.25 -43.14
C THR A 205 21.49 0.70 -44.13
N VAL A 206 22.08 -0.24 -44.87
CA VAL A 206 23.06 0.09 -45.93
C VAL A 206 22.50 1.12 -46.93
N ALA A 207 21.20 1.04 -47.25
CA ALA A 207 20.50 2.02 -48.08
C ALA A 207 20.41 3.44 -47.46
N GLU A 208 20.27 3.55 -46.15
CA GLU A 208 20.23 4.84 -45.43
C GLU A 208 21.63 5.43 -45.28
N LEU A 209 22.62 4.60 -44.94
CA LEU A 209 24.01 5.03 -44.87
C LEU A 209 24.52 5.50 -46.24
N ALA A 210 24.19 4.78 -47.32
CA ALA A 210 24.51 5.18 -48.70
C ALA A 210 23.89 6.54 -49.07
N LYS A 211 22.63 6.78 -48.68
CA LYS A 211 21.95 8.08 -48.87
C LYS A 211 22.63 9.21 -48.10
N LYS A 212 23.09 8.96 -46.87
CA LYS A 212 23.82 9.95 -46.05
C LYS A 212 25.20 10.27 -46.63
N LEU A 213 25.95 9.25 -47.06
CA LEU A 213 27.26 9.38 -47.71
C LEU A 213 27.20 9.89 -49.17
N TYR A 214 26.01 10.12 -49.74
CA TYR A 214 25.81 10.43 -51.17
C TYR A 214 26.46 9.42 -52.14
N ARG A 215 26.50 8.13 -51.77
CA ARG A 215 27.05 7.03 -52.56
C ARG A 215 25.98 6.05 -53.03
N GLU A 216 26.32 5.28 -54.06
CA GLU A 216 25.53 4.13 -54.50
C GLU A 216 25.58 3.02 -53.43
N PRO A 217 24.43 2.40 -53.04
CA PRO A 217 24.44 1.26 -52.11
C PRO A 217 25.35 0.11 -52.57
N SER A 218 25.50 -0.04 -53.90
CA SER A 218 26.40 -1.00 -54.54
C SER A 218 27.89 -0.75 -54.25
N GLU A 219 28.31 0.48 -53.93
CA GLU A 219 29.69 0.78 -53.52
C GLU A 219 29.91 0.40 -52.06
N LEU A 220 28.97 0.75 -51.16
CA LEU A 220 29.03 0.39 -49.75
C LEU A 220 29.07 -1.13 -49.57
N ILE A 221 28.22 -1.89 -50.27
CA ILE A 221 28.20 -3.36 -50.18
C ILE A 221 29.54 -3.98 -50.61
N LYS A 222 30.21 -3.41 -51.62
CA LYS A 222 31.55 -3.87 -52.03
C LYS A 222 32.61 -3.58 -50.98
N LYS A 223 32.58 -2.41 -50.34
CA LYS A 223 33.49 -2.07 -49.23
C LYS A 223 33.25 -2.95 -48.01
N LEU A 224 32.00 -3.07 -47.57
CA LEU A 224 31.58 -4.00 -46.51
C LEU A 224 32.11 -5.41 -46.75
N PHE A 225 31.96 -5.93 -47.96
CA PHE A 225 32.47 -7.25 -48.34
C PHE A 225 34.02 -7.34 -48.28
N MET A 226 34.74 -6.28 -48.69
CA MET A 226 36.21 -6.23 -48.56
C MET A 226 36.69 -6.11 -47.10
N LEU A 227 35.86 -5.55 -46.22
CA LEU A 227 36.07 -5.50 -44.76
C LEU A 227 35.59 -6.78 -44.04
N GLY A 228 35.14 -7.80 -44.78
CA GLY A 228 34.67 -9.09 -44.25
C GLY A 228 33.21 -9.12 -43.79
N VAL A 229 32.47 -8.00 -43.89
CA VAL A 229 31.08 -7.89 -43.46
C VAL A 229 30.14 -8.15 -44.65
N VAL A 230 29.43 -9.28 -44.61
CA VAL A 230 28.44 -9.63 -45.63
C VAL A 230 27.09 -8.99 -45.30
N ALA A 231 26.74 -7.92 -46.02
CA ALA A 231 25.50 -7.17 -45.82
C ALA A 231 24.69 -6.99 -47.11
N THR A 232 23.36 -6.91 -46.96
CA THR A 232 22.43 -6.59 -48.06
C THR A 232 21.88 -5.16 -47.96
N ILE A 233 21.29 -4.63 -49.03
CA ILE A 233 20.81 -3.22 -49.14
C ILE A 233 19.94 -2.77 -47.95
N ASN A 234 19.08 -3.66 -47.45
CA ASN A 234 18.11 -3.37 -46.38
C ASN A 234 18.55 -3.88 -45.00
N GLN A 235 19.77 -4.38 -44.87
CA GLN A 235 20.31 -4.88 -43.60
C GLN A 235 20.78 -3.72 -42.73
N SER A 236 20.38 -3.72 -41.47
CA SER A 236 20.88 -2.82 -40.44
C SER A 236 22.35 -3.12 -40.14
N LEU A 237 23.17 -2.07 -40.17
CA LEU A 237 24.54 -2.08 -39.68
C LEU A 237 24.56 -1.65 -38.21
N ASP A 238 25.44 -2.26 -37.43
CA ASP A 238 25.78 -1.85 -36.07
C ASP A 238 26.74 -0.65 -36.07
N LYS A 239 26.99 -0.09 -34.88
CA LYS A 239 27.87 1.06 -34.68
C LYS A 239 29.26 0.82 -35.29
N ASP A 240 29.89 -0.29 -34.93
CA ASP A 240 31.22 -0.66 -35.39
C ASP A 240 31.32 -0.72 -36.93
N ALA A 241 30.33 -1.31 -37.62
CA ALA A 241 30.33 -1.32 -39.08
C ALA A 241 30.02 0.04 -39.71
N ILE A 242 29.22 0.91 -39.05
CA ILE A 242 28.97 2.28 -39.53
C ILE A 242 30.23 3.13 -39.41
N GLU A 243 30.91 3.10 -38.26
CA GLU A 243 32.18 3.79 -38.02
C GLU A 243 33.25 3.32 -39.02
N LEU A 244 33.45 2.00 -39.15
CA LEU A 244 34.45 1.43 -40.05
C LEU A 244 34.24 1.82 -41.52
N ILE A 245 33.00 1.93 -42.00
CA ILE A 245 32.72 2.42 -43.37
C ILE A 245 32.99 3.91 -43.50
N CYS A 246 32.60 4.71 -42.50
CA CYS A 246 32.67 6.16 -42.58
C CYS A 246 34.11 6.67 -42.45
N ASP A 247 34.92 6.06 -41.59
CA ASP A 247 36.37 6.26 -41.52
C ASP A 247 37.03 6.02 -42.89
N ASP A 248 36.63 4.93 -43.56
CA ASP A 248 37.12 4.54 -44.89
C ASP A 248 36.67 5.51 -46.02
N TYR A 249 35.76 6.45 -45.71
CA TYR A 249 35.38 7.60 -46.54
C TYR A 249 35.86 8.96 -45.98
N GLY A 250 36.54 8.99 -44.83
CA GLY A 250 36.98 10.22 -44.15
C GLY A 250 35.84 11.05 -43.52
N VAL A 251 34.74 10.40 -43.15
CA VAL A 251 33.53 11.03 -42.59
C VAL A 251 33.43 10.69 -41.10
N GLN A 252 33.33 11.70 -40.24
CA GLN A 252 33.16 11.46 -38.80
C GLN A 252 31.73 10.97 -38.50
N VAL A 253 31.60 10.03 -37.57
CA VAL A 253 30.31 9.51 -37.11
C VAL A 253 30.02 10.05 -35.71
N GLU A 254 28.81 10.58 -35.52
CA GLU A 254 28.31 11.00 -34.21
C GLU A 254 27.05 10.19 -33.89
N GLU A 255 27.06 9.49 -32.75
CA GLU A 255 25.89 8.79 -32.25
C GLU A 255 24.99 9.77 -31.49
N GLU A 256 23.82 10.06 -32.04
CA GLU A 256 22.77 10.81 -31.36
C GLU A 256 22.03 9.86 -30.43
N ILE A 257 22.46 9.87 -29.16
CA ILE A 257 21.75 9.24 -28.05
C ILE A 257 20.40 9.97 -27.91
N LYS A 258 19.32 9.33 -28.36
CA LYS A 258 17.96 9.85 -28.21
C LYS A 258 17.51 9.68 -26.77
N VAL A 259 17.82 10.68 -25.97
CA VAL A 259 17.32 10.84 -24.60
C VAL A 259 15.77 10.87 -24.62
N ASP A 260 15.11 9.95 -23.92
CA ASP A 260 13.65 10.01 -23.75
C ASP A 260 13.31 11.18 -22.82
N VAL A 261 12.92 12.30 -23.42
CA VAL A 261 12.48 13.54 -22.73
C VAL A 261 11.26 13.30 -21.82
N THR A 262 10.59 12.15 -21.94
CA THR A 262 9.52 11.76 -21.00
C THR A 262 10.03 11.07 -19.75
N ASP A 263 11.30 10.68 -19.68
CA ASP A 263 11.92 10.28 -18.43
C ASP A 263 12.32 11.52 -17.62
N LEU A 264 11.96 11.52 -16.34
CA LEU A 264 12.38 12.59 -15.43
C LEU A 264 13.75 12.28 -14.85
N ASP A 265 14.13 11.01 -14.74
CA ASP A 265 15.38 10.59 -14.09
C ASP A 265 16.60 11.09 -14.86
N VAL A 266 16.50 11.18 -16.20
CA VAL A 266 17.43 11.91 -17.08
C VAL A 266 17.79 13.31 -16.56
N TYR A 267 16.84 14.07 -16.01
CA TYR A 267 17.12 15.44 -15.54
C TYR A 267 17.88 15.47 -14.20
N PHE A 268 17.83 14.38 -13.43
CA PHE A 268 18.67 14.18 -12.25
C PHE A 268 20.02 13.56 -12.63
N GLU A 269 20.06 12.64 -13.58
CA GLU A 269 21.32 12.00 -14.05
C GLU A 269 22.18 12.94 -14.90
N ASN A 270 21.58 13.91 -15.61
CA ASN A 270 22.32 14.95 -16.33
C ASN A 270 23.08 15.89 -15.38
N GLU A 271 22.76 15.92 -14.08
CA GLU A 271 23.58 16.60 -13.08
C GLU A 271 25.00 16.01 -12.98
N LEU A 272 25.18 14.74 -13.35
CA LEU A 272 26.47 14.06 -13.36
C LEU A 272 27.22 14.14 -14.70
N ASN A 273 26.50 14.37 -15.81
CA ASN A 273 27.03 14.23 -17.17
C ASN A 273 27.24 15.56 -17.92
N GLU A 274 26.49 16.63 -17.60
CA GLU A 274 26.92 17.97 -17.99
C GLU A 274 28.15 18.36 -17.16
N ALA A 275 29.11 19.06 -17.77
CA ALA A 275 30.21 19.65 -17.02
C ALA A 275 29.67 20.68 -16.02
N VAL A 276 29.47 20.24 -14.77
CA VAL A 276 28.97 21.08 -13.70
C VAL A 276 29.95 22.23 -13.52
N ASP A 277 29.46 23.44 -13.76
CA ASP A 277 30.24 24.65 -13.54
C ASP A 277 30.39 24.84 -12.02
N GLU A 278 31.46 24.27 -11.45
CA GLU A 278 31.77 24.29 -10.02
C GLU A 278 31.73 25.71 -9.43
N SER A 279 31.97 26.75 -10.26
CA SER A 279 31.89 28.14 -9.83
C SER A 279 30.48 28.63 -9.49
N LYS A 280 29.44 27.88 -9.89
CA LYS A 280 28.02 28.15 -9.59
C LYS A 280 27.47 27.28 -8.46
N LEU A 281 28.25 26.34 -7.94
CA LEU A 281 27.87 25.53 -6.78
C LEU A 281 28.03 26.36 -5.49
N VAL A 282 26.96 26.37 -4.69
CA VAL A 282 26.88 27.06 -3.39
C VAL A 282 26.56 26.03 -2.33
N GLU A 283 27.15 26.17 -1.13
CA GLU A 283 26.82 25.38 0.06
C GLU A 283 25.30 25.41 0.31
N ARG A 284 24.66 24.24 0.44
CA ARG A 284 23.22 24.13 0.68
C ARG A 284 22.93 23.60 2.09
N PRO A 285 21.79 23.97 2.71
CA PRO A 285 21.36 23.40 3.98
C PRO A 285 21.31 21.86 3.92
N PRO A 286 21.83 21.12 4.92
CA PRO A 286 21.57 19.68 5.02
C PRO A 286 20.09 19.40 5.22
N VAL A 287 19.61 18.35 4.56
CA VAL A 287 18.27 17.78 4.76
C VAL A 287 18.40 16.54 5.63
N VAL A 288 17.74 16.51 6.77
CA VAL A 288 17.98 15.54 7.84
C VAL A 288 16.69 14.79 8.19
N THR A 289 16.66 13.47 8.05
CA THR A 289 15.48 12.68 8.46
C THR A 289 15.64 12.14 9.87
N ILE A 290 14.58 12.21 10.69
CA ILE A 290 14.57 11.62 12.03
C ILE A 290 13.81 10.29 12.02
N MET A 291 14.52 9.22 12.35
CA MET A 291 14.01 7.85 12.40
C MET A 291 14.18 7.21 13.79
N GLY A 292 13.58 6.03 13.97
CA GLY A 292 13.53 5.32 15.24
C GLY A 292 12.13 4.81 15.58
N HIS A 293 12.06 4.03 16.66
CA HIS A 293 10.86 3.38 17.19
C HIS A 293 9.82 4.37 17.73
N VAL A 294 8.60 3.88 17.98
CA VAL A 294 7.55 4.61 18.70
C VAL A 294 8.03 4.92 20.13
N ASP A 295 7.58 6.05 20.70
CA ASP A 295 7.90 6.52 22.06
C ASP A 295 9.40 6.70 22.41
N HIS A 296 10.30 6.62 21.43
CA HIS A 296 11.71 7.02 21.57
C HIS A 296 11.89 8.56 21.60
N GLY A 297 10.82 9.34 21.39
CA GLY A 297 10.81 10.79 21.57
C GLY A 297 11.24 11.61 20.34
N LYS A 298 11.06 11.08 19.12
CA LYS A 298 11.36 11.77 17.85
C LYS A 298 10.64 13.12 17.72
N THR A 299 9.31 13.10 17.78
CA THR A 299 8.48 14.32 17.74
C THR A 299 8.79 15.27 18.90
N THR A 300 9.17 14.73 20.07
CA THR A 300 9.58 15.53 21.25
C THR A 300 10.92 16.24 21.03
N LEU A 301 11.90 15.58 20.43
CA LEU A 301 13.17 16.19 20.01
C LEU A 301 12.89 17.38 19.09
N LEU A 302 11.99 17.20 18.13
CA LEU A 302 11.64 18.21 17.15
C LEU A 302 10.83 19.37 17.72
N ASP A 303 9.90 19.09 18.65
CA ASP A 303 9.20 20.12 19.40
C ASP A 303 10.16 20.98 20.23
N SER A 304 11.14 20.35 20.90
CA SER A 304 12.17 21.07 21.65
C SER A 304 13.10 21.89 20.76
N LEU A 305 13.53 21.35 19.61
CA LEU A 305 14.32 22.09 18.61
C LEU A 305 13.56 23.29 18.01
N ARG A 306 12.26 23.14 17.79
CA ARG A 306 11.40 24.20 17.20
C ARG A 306 10.86 25.20 18.21
N ASN A 307 11.03 24.96 19.51
CA ASN A 307 10.30 25.63 20.58
C ASN A 307 8.75 25.56 20.40
N THR A 308 8.24 24.46 19.84
CA THR A 308 6.81 24.20 19.63
C THR A 308 6.30 23.04 20.50
N LYS A 309 4.99 22.79 20.47
CA LYS A 309 4.34 21.64 21.14
C LYS A 309 3.29 21.00 20.22
N VAL A 310 3.73 20.48 19.08
CA VAL A 310 2.91 19.77 18.09
C VAL A 310 2.37 18.46 18.66
N THR A 311 3.11 17.76 19.53
CA THR A 311 2.65 16.49 20.15
C THR A 311 1.30 16.58 20.88
N LEU A 312 0.91 17.78 21.34
CA LEU A 312 -0.39 18.01 22.00
C LEU A 312 -1.57 18.14 21.01
N GLY A 313 -1.29 18.43 19.74
CA GLY A 313 -2.29 18.57 18.68
C GLY A 313 -2.54 17.29 17.88
N GLU A 314 -1.56 16.39 17.83
CA GLU A 314 -1.64 15.17 17.02
C GLU A 314 -2.63 14.14 17.59
N ALA A 315 -3.43 13.55 16.70
CA ALA A 315 -4.44 12.57 17.10
C ALA A 315 -3.78 11.29 17.62
N GLY A 316 -4.03 10.96 18.89
CA GLY A 316 -3.38 9.84 19.57
C GLY A 316 -1.98 10.13 20.11
N GLY A 317 -1.49 11.38 20.00
CA GLY A 317 -0.15 11.76 20.45
C GLY A 317 0.98 11.18 19.59
N ILE A 318 0.68 10.80 18.35
CA ILE A 318 1.63 10.18 17.42
C ILE A 318 1.65 10.92 16.07
N THR A 319 2.86 11.07 15.53
CA THR A 319 3.09 11.59 14.18
C THR A 319 2.70 10.54 13.15
N GLN A 320 1.82 10.91 12.22
CA GLN A 320 1.23 10.00 11.22
C GLN A 320 1.44 10.45 9.76
N HIS A 321 2.02 11.64 9.56
CA HIS A 321 2.34 12.23 8.26
C HIS A 321 3.79 12.67 8.24
N ILE A 322 4.44 12.77 7.07
CA ILE A 322 5.79 13.32 6.99
C ILE A 322 5.72 14.85 7.10
N GLY A 323 6.36 15.42 8.13
CA GLY A 323 6.45 16.86 8.35
C GLY A 323 7.82 17.40 7.97
N ALA A 324 7.87 18.55 7.28
CA ALA A 324 9.11 19.21 6.89
C ALA A 324 9.18 20.66 7.42
N TYR A 325 10.30 21.06 8.02
CA TYR A 325 10.51 22.41 8.57
C TYR A 325 12.00 22.76 8.56
N GLN A 326 12.29 24.06 8.54
CA GLN A 326 13.65 24.59 8.50
C GLN A 326 13.99 25.31 9.81
N LEU A 327 15.11 24.93 10.42
CA LEU A 327 15.68 25.55 11.60
C LEU A 327 16.93 26.35 11.22
N GLU A 328 17.24 27.41 11.97
CA GLU A 328 18.37 28.31 11.72
C GLU A 328 19.23 28.40 12.99
N ILE A 329 20.50 28.02 12.88
CA ILE A 329 21.47 27.83 13.96
C ILE A 329 22.83 28.32 13.45
N HIS A 330 23.51 29.18 14.21
CA HIS A 330 24.83 29.72 13.84
C HIS A 330 24.88 30.33 12.41
N ASP A 331 23.81 31.04 12.02
CA ASP A 331 23.55 31.58 10.66
C ASP A 331 23.51 30.52 9.52
N LYS A 332 23.65 29.24 9.83
CA LYS A 332 23.38 28.10 8.95
C LYS A 332 21.96 27.60 9.12
N LYS A 333 21.45 26.91 8.11
CA LYS A 333 20.09 26.35 8.09
C LYS A 333 20.15 24.83 8.02
N ILE A 334 19.20 24.18 8.68
CA ILE A 334 19.01 22.73 8.63
C ILE A 334 17.55 22.46 8.33
N THR A 335 17.25 21.63 7.34
CA THR A 335 15.89 21.22 7.01
C THR A 335 15.66 19.82 7.57
N PHE A 336 14.67 19.64 8.44
CA PHE A 336 14.38 18.34 9.04
C PHE A 336 13.11 17.73 8.46
N LEU A 337 13.12 16.40 8.28
CA LEU A 337 11.96 15.57 7.94
C LEU A 337 11.59 14.66 9.12
N ASP A 338 10.43 14.88 9.72
CA ASP A 338 9.87 13.99 10.75
C ASP A 338 9.19 12.78 10.09
N THR A 339 9.53 11.56 10.52
CA THR A 339 8.93 10.32 9.98
C THR A 339 8.15 9.57 11.07
N PRO A 340 6.95 9.03 10.78
CA PRO A 340 6.21 8.21 11.73
C PRO A 340 7.01 7.02 12.28
N GLY A 341 6.81 6.68 13.55
CA GLY A 341 7.56 5.60 14.23
C GLY A 341 7.08 4.19 13.90
N HIS A 342 5.80 4.00 13.55
CA HIS A 342 5.21 2.66 13.54
C HIS A 342 5.52 1.85 12.26
N ALA A 343 5.55 0.51 12.41
CA ALA A 343 5.67 -0.49 11.34
C ALA A 343 4.58 -0.45 10.24
N ALA A 344 3.59 0.43 10.37
CA ALA A 344 2.59 0.71 9.34
C ALA A 344 3.13 1.68 8.26
N PHE A 345 4.12 2.49 8.63
CA PHE A 345 4.66 3.60 7.84
C PHE A 345 6.05 3.31 7.25
N THR A 346 6.41 2.03 7.05
CA THR A 346 7.65 1.59 6.39
C THR A 346 7.93 2.35 5.08
N ALA A 347 6.91 2.55 4.24
CA ALA A 347 7.04 3.28 2.98
C ALA A 347 7.42 4.76 3.18
N MET A 348 6.89 5.42 4.22
CA MET A 348 7.27 6.79 4.57
C MET A 348 8.71 6.88 5.08
N ARG A 349 9.19 5.89 5.84
CA ARG A 349 10.60 5.82 6.26
C ARG A 349 11.53 5.63 5.07
N ALA A 350 11.23 4.69 4.18
CA ALA A 350 12.00 4.49 2.95
C ALA A 350 12.08 5.78 2.10
N ARG A 351 10.96 6.48 1.94
CA ARG A 351 10.90 7.80 1.28
C ARG A 351 11.75 8.84 1.99
N GLY A 352 11.70 8.90 3.32
CA GLY A 352 12.54 9.80 4.12
C GLY A 352 14.04 9.57 3.90
N ALA A 353 14.50 8.31 3.95
CA ALA A 353 15.90 7.97 3.70
C ALA A 353 16.36 8.38 2.29
N GLN A 354 15.53 8.18 1.26
CA GLN A 354 15.90 8.47 -0.14
C GLN A 354 15.94 9.96 -0.52
N ILE A 355 15.33 10.83 0.29
CA ILE A 355 15.19 12.27 0.00
C ILE A 355 16.19 13.13 0.80
N THR A 356 16.83 12.56 1.82
CA THR A 356 17.66 13.29 2.79
C THR A 356 19.15 13.05 2.62
N ASP A 357 19.95 13.96 3.19
CA ASP A 357 21.41 13.95 3.16
C ASP A 357 22.01 13.28 4.41
N ILE A 358 21.28 13.29 5.54
CA ILE A 358 21.73 12.72 6.82
C ILE A 358 20.53 12.05 7.52
N THR A 359 20.74 10.90 8.18
CA THR A 359 19.72 10.26 9.03
C THR A 359 20.08 10.36 10.52
N ILE A 360 19.19 10.90 11.35
CA ILE A 360 19.26 10.79 12.81
C ILE A 360 18.47 9.57 13.27
N LEU A 361 19.15 8.62 13.90
CA LEU A 361 18.54 7.46 14.54
C LEU A 361 18.31 7.74 16.04
N VAL A 362 17.06 7.95 16.45
CA VAL A 362 16.71 8.19 17.85
C VAL A 362 16.48 6.86 18.58
N VAL A 363 17.34 6.57 19.55
CA VAL A 363 17.27 5.37 20.37
C VAL A 363 17.10 5.76 21.83
N ALA A 364 16.07 5.21 22.49
CA ALA A 364 15.81 5.47 23.89
C ALA A 364 16.79 4.69 24.79
N ALA A 365 17.47 5.38 25.70
CA ALA A 365 18.46 4.81 26.61
C ALA A 365 17.87 3.84 27.65
N ASP A 366 16.56 3.87 27.89
CA ASP A 366 15.87 2.91 28.77
C ASP A 366 15.34 1.67 28.04
N ASP A 367 15.02 1.78 26.75
CA ASP A 367 14.45 0.69 25.95
C ASP A 367 15.55 -0.14 25.23
N GLY A 368 16.46 0.54 24.53
CA GLY A 368 17.47 -0.07 23.66
C GLY A 368 17.07 -0.15 22.19
N VAL A 369 17.75 -1.03 21.44
CA VAL A 369 17.45 -1.28 20.02
C VAL A 369 16.19 -2.14 19.89
N MET A 370 15.23 -1.66 19.09
CA MET A 370 13.93 -2.29 18.86
C MET A 370 13.76 -2.65 17.36
N PRO A 371 12.83 -3.54 16.98
CA PRO A 371 12.68 -3.97 15.58
C PRO A 371 12.49 -2.84 14.55
N GLN A 372 11.79 -1.76 14.94
CA GLN A 372 11.61 -0.58 14.08
C GLN A 372 12.87 0.30 14.00
N THR A 373 13.78 0.21 14.97
CA THR A 373 15.12 0.80 14.92
C THR A 373 15.98 0.05 13.90
N ILE A 374 15.93 -1.29 13.90
CA ILE A 374 16.64 -2.13 12.90
C ILE A 374 16.12 -1.83 11.49
N GLU A 375 14.80 -1.71 11.32
CA GLU A 375 14.18 -1.31 10.04
C GLU A 375 14.67 0.06 9.56
N ALA A 376 14.79 1.04 10.47
CA ALA A 376 15.33 2.36 10.15
C ALA A 376 16.81 2.32 9.73
N ILE A 377 17.65 1.55 10.44
CA ILE A 377 19.07 1.34 10.07
C ILE A 377 19.17 0.76 8.66
N ASN A 378 18.36 -0.26 8.34
CA ASN A 378 18.34 -0.88 7.02
C ASN A 378 17.94 0.11 5.92
N HIS A 379 16.97 1.00 6.17
CA HIS A 379 16.59 2.03 5.19
C HIS A 379 17.68 3.08 4.97
N ALA A 380 18.31 3.57 6.04
CA ALA A 380 19.39 4.55 5.93
C ALA A 380 20.63 3.98 5.21
N LYS A 381 21.04 2.74 5.57
CA LYS A 381 22.11 2.02 4.87
C LYS A 381 21.79 1.73 3.40
N ALA A 382 20.56 1.34 3.08
CA ALA A 382 20.15 1.08 1.70
C ALA A 382 20.08 2.35 0.83
N ALA A 383 19.93 3.53 1.45
CA ALA A 383 20.04 4.82 0.78
C ALA A 383 21.50 5.34 0.70
N GLY A 384 22.42 4.77 1.47
CA GLY A 384 23.83 5.19 1.52
C GLY A 384 24.10 6.41 2.40
N MET A 385 23.20 6.75 3.33
CA MET A 385 23.27 8.00 4.08
C MET A 385 24.10 7.87 5.37
N PRO A 386 24.88 8.91 5.76
CA PRO A 386 25.47 9.01 7.08
C PRO A 386 24.42 8.93 8.19
N ILE A 387 24.72 8.15 9.24
CA ILE A 387 23.83 7.92 10.39
C ILE A 387 24.42 8.56 11.64
N ILE A 388 23.65 9.47 12.27
CA ILE A 388 23.96 10.05 13.58
C ILE A 388 23.03 9.40 14.60
N VAL A 389 23.57 8.82 15.67
CA VAL A 389 22.78 8.15 16.71
C VAL A 389 22.49 9.13 17.84
N ALA A 390 21.21 9.49 18.02
CA ALA A 390 20.74 10.31 19.13
C ALA A 390 20.23 9.40 20.27
N VAL A 391 21.03 9.23 21.32
CA VAL A 391 20.69 8.41 22.48
C VAL A 391 19.85 9.25 23.45
N ASN A 392 18.53 9.08 23.41
CA ASN A 392 17.56 9.93 24.09
C ASN A 392 17.16 9.41 25.48
N LYS A 393 16.50 10.26 26.28
CA LYS A 393 15.98 9.99 27.63
C LYS A 393 17.07 9.73 28.69
N ILE A 394 18.26 10.34 28.55
CA ILE A 394 19.34 10.25 29.54
C ILE A 394 18.95 10.79 30.94
N ASP A 395 17.85 11.54 31.03
CA ASP A 395 17.27 12.02 32.28
C ASP A 395 16.59 10.95 33.13
N LYS A 396 16.39 9.73 32.61
CA LYS A 396 15.76 8.63 33.34
C LYS A 396 16.80 7.88 34.20
N PRO A 397 16.47 7.50 35.45
CA PRO A 397 17.40 6.79 36.33
C PRO A 397 17.77 5.39 35.84
N GLN A 398 16.97 4.79 34.94
CA GLN A 398 17.26 3.52 34.27
C GLN A 398 17.93 3.68 32.90
N ALA A 399 18.30 4.89 32.49
CA ALA A 399 18.98 5.12 31.22
C ALA A 399 20.37 4.46 31.21
N ASN A 400 20.67 3.70 30.16
CA ASN A 400 21.97 3.06 29.96
C ASN A 400 22.46 3.30 28.51
N PRO A 401 23.16 4.43 28.25
CA PRO A 401 23.73 4.73 26.94
C PRO A 401 24.74 3.68 26.45
N ASP A 402 25.53 3.11 27.37
CA ASP A 402 26.56 2.10 27.03
C ASP A 402 25.93 0.83 26.44
N ARG A 403 24.77 0.40 26.97
CA ARG A 403 23.99 -0.70 26.40
C ARG A 403 23.55 -0.40 24.97
N VAL A 404 23.10 0.82 24.68
CA VAL A 404 22.69 1.23 23.33
C VAL A 404 23.87 1.20 22.36
N MET A 405 25.06 1.65 22.78
CA MET A 405 26.29 1.57 21.99
C MET A 405 26.69 0.13 21.67
N GLN A 406 26.59 -0.78 22.65
CA GLN A 406 26.86 -2.20 22.47
C GLN A 406 25.87 -2.85 21.48
N GLU A 407 24.56 -2.64 21.67
CA GLU A 407 23.52 -3.20 20.79
C GLU A 407 23.62 -2.68 19.35
N LEU A 408 23.99 -1.40 19.13
CA LEU A 408 24.16 -0.84 17.80
C LEU A 408 25.44 -1.29 17.08
N THR A 409 26.46 -1.73 17.82
CA THR A 409 27.69 -2.31 17.26
C THR A 409 27.40 -3.60 16.47
N GLU A 410 26.38 -4.39 16.88
CA GLU A 410 25.93 -5.57 16.12
C GLU A 410 25.37 -5.22 14.73
N TYR A 411 24.94 -3.98 14.53
CA TYR A 411 24.43 -3.45 13.27
C TYR A 411 25.49 -2.59 12.55
N GLU A 412 26.78 -2.81 12.81
CA GLU A 412 27.93 -2.10 12.21
C GLU A 412 27.96 -0.59 12.49
N LEU A 413 27.21 -0.10 13.49
CA LEU A 413 27.22 1.30 13.92
C LEU A 413 28.15 1.46 15.12
N VAL A 414 29.44 1.65 14.84
CA VAL A 414 30.50 1.71 15.84
C VAL A 414 30.73 3.16 16.29
N PRO A 415 30.69 3.48 17.60
CA PRO A 415 30.93 4.83 18.09
C PRO A 415 32.35 5.35 17.77
N GLU A 416 32.48 6.65 17.47
CA GLU A 416 33.78 7.34 17.35
C GLU A 416 34.71 7.10 18.56
N ALA A 417 34.14 7.03 19.77
CA ALA A 417 34.88 6.77 21.01
C ALA A 417 35.60 5.40 21.03
N TRP A 418 35.20 4.46 20.18
CA TRP A 418 35.82 3.15 19.99
C TRP A 418 36.60 3.05 18.66
N GLY A 419 36.76 4.16 17.93
CA GLY A 419 37.42 4.22 16.63
C GLY A 419 36.52 3.92 15.43
N GLY A 420 35.21 4.01 15.60
CA GLY A 420 34.24 3.95 14.49
C GLY A 420 34.01 5.30 13.81
N ASP A 421 33.08 5.32 12.86
CA ASP A 421 32.66 6.47 12.05
C ASP A 421 31.30 7.06 12.49
N THR A 422 30.56 6.35 13.35
CA THR A 422 29.20 6.72 13.73
C THR A 422 29.23 7.69 14.91
N ILE A 423 28.68 8.88 14.73
CA ILE A 423 28.55 9.88 15.81
C ILE A 423 27.45 9.46 16.79
N PHE A 424 27.76 9.42 18.08
CA PHE A 424 26.81 9.16 19.16
C PHE A 424 26.59 10.40 20.04
N ALA A 425 25.39 10.97 19.97
CA ALA A 425 24.99 12.14 20.73
C ALA A 425 24.02 11.75 21.87
N PRO A 426 24.45 11.75 23.15
CA PRO A 426 23.55 11.59 24.29
C PRO A 426 22.71 12.87 24.49
N ILE A 427 21.38 12.72 24.53
CA ILE A 427 20.44 13.85 24.64
C ILE A 427 19.31 13.58 25.64
N SER A 428 18.74 14.64 26.20
CA SER A 428 17.38 14.61 26.75
C SER A 428 16.49 15.57 25.97
N ALA A 429 15.72 15.02 25.03
CA ALA A 429 14.72 15.77 24.28
C ALA A 429 13.70 16.50 25.17
N LYS A 430 13.49 16.04 26.41
CA LYS A 430 12.54 16.62 27.37
C LYS A 430 13.10 17.84 28.11
N PHE A 431 14.39 17.83 28.45
CA PHE A 431 15.05 18.93 29.17
C PHE A 431 15.86 19.87 28.27
N GLY A 432 16.06 19.52 27.00
CA GLY A 432 16.89 20.28 26.06
C GLY A 432 18.39 19.99 26.17
N GLU A 433 18.77 19.02 26.99
CA GLU A 433 20.16 18.65 27.23
C GLU A 433 20.76 17.94 26.00
N GLY A 434 21.98 18.34 25.61
CA GLY A 434 22.71 17.78 24.46
C GLY A 434 22.22 18.23 23.07
N LEU A 435 21.16 19.04 22.97
CA LEU A 435 20.59 19.44 21.68
C LEU A 435 21.53 20.33 20.86
N GLU A 436 22.19 21.31 21.46
CA GLU A 436 23.17 22.17 20.77
C GLU A 436 24.31 21.33 20.17
N ASN A 437 24.88 20.40 20.95
CA ASN A 437 25.90 19.47 20.48
C ASN A 437 25.42 18.56 19.34
N LEU A 438 24.18 18.05 19.39
CA LEU A 438 23.60 17.28 18.28
C LEU A 438 23.51 18.13 16.99
N LEU A 439 23.16 19.41 17.11
CA LEU A 439 23.08 20.33 15.97
C LEU A 439 24.45 20.64 15.38
N ASP A 440 25.46 20.89 16.22
CA ASP A 440 26.83 21.11 15.77
C ASP A 440 27.41 19.87 15.06
N MET A 441 27.09 18.66 15.53
CA MET A 441 27.49 17.41 14.85
C MET A 441 26.82 17.22 13.49
N ILE A 442 25.55 17.62 13.33
CA ILE A 442 24.88 17.62 12.01
C ILE A 442 25.58 18.58 11.05
N LEU A 443 25.94 19.78 11.53
CA LEU A 443 26.67 20.76 10.72
C LEU A 443 28.05 20.22 10.33
N LEU A 444 28.78 19.59 11.26
CA LEU A 444 30.08 18.96 10.99
C LEU A 444 29.98 17.89 9.89
N VAL A 445 29.01 16.98 9.97
CA VAL A 445 28.79 15.96 8.92
C VAL A 445 28.44 16.64 7.58
N SER A 446 27.61 17.68 7.58
CA SER A 446 27.26 18.40 6.34
C SER A 446 28.44 19.13 5.68
N GLU A 447 29.44 19.54 6.46
CA GLU A 447 30.69 20.12 5.95
C GLU A 447 31.63 19.04 5.38
N VAL A 448 31.67 17.86 5.98
CA VAL A 448 32.46 16.70 5.49
C VAL A 448 31.88 16.14 4.19
N GLU A 449 30.56 16.10 4.05
CA GLU A 449 29.85 15.66 2.82
C GLU A 449 29.84 16.71 1.69
N GLU A 450 30.45 17.89 1.91
CA GLU A 450 30.53 19.01 0.95
C GLU A 450 29.19 19.35 0.22
N LEU A 451 28.08 19.39 0.97
CA LEU A 451 26.73 19.53 0.38
C LEU A 451 26.56 20.85 -0.41
N LYS A 452 26.44 20.72 -1.74
CA LYS A 452 26.31 21.84 -2.69
C LYS A 452 25.05 21.73 -3.55
N ALA A 453 24.60 22.88 -4.07
CA ALA A 453 23.61 22.99 -5.16
C ALA A 453 23.87 24.26 -6.01
N ASN A 454 23.28 24.32 -7.20
CA ASN A 454 23.30 25.44 -8.11
C ASN A 454 21.95 26.20 -8.07
N PRO A 455 21.82 27.28 -7.27
CA PRO A 455 20.55 28.00 -7.13
C PRO A 455 20.09 28.73 -8.40
N ASP A 456 20.94 28.90 -9.42
CA ASP A 456 20.62 29.56 -10.68
C ASP A 456 19.97 28.61 -11.71
N ARG A 457 19.97 27.30 -11.46
CA ARG A 457 19.23 26.31 -12.25
C ARG A 457 17.72 26.34 -11.95
N ARG A 458 16.94 25.68 -12.80
CA ARG A 458 15.52 25.42 -12.54
C ARG A 458 15.36 24.40 -11.42
N ALA A 459 14.35 24.56 -10.58
CA ALA A 459 14.11 23.61 -9.51
C ALA A 459 13.84 22.20 -10.02
N ILE A 460 14.56 21.25 -9.43
CA ILE A 460 14.22 19.83 -9.41
C ILE A 460 14.12 19.39 -7.95
N GLY A 461 13.47 18.24 -7.71
CA GLY A 461 13.41 17.68 -6.37
C GLY A 461 12.35 16.60 -6.23
N SER A 462 11.87 16.39 -5.00
CA SER A 462 10.98 15.28 -4.65
C SER A 462 9.74 15.74 -3.88
N VAL A 463 8.61 15.05 -4.09
CA VAL A 463 7.39 15.21 -3.30
C VAL A 463 7.58 14.54 -1.94
N ILE A 464 7.44 15.30 -0.86
CA ILE A 464 7.43 14.77 0.51
C ILE A 464 6.07 14.10 0.77
N GLU A 465 4.99 14.85 0.57
CA GLU A 465 3.61 14.47 0.89
C GLU A 465 2.63 15.26 0.00
N ALA A 466 1.43 14.72 -0.24
CA ALA A 466 0.43 15.38 -1.08
C ALA A 466 -1.01 15.16 -0.59
N GLU A 467 -1.86 16.18 -0.74
CA GLU A 467 -3.24 16.20 -0.26
C GLU A 467 -4.23 16.84 -1.25
N LEU A 468 -5.53 16.66 -1.00
CA LEU A 468 -6.61 17.27 -1.78
C LEU A 468 -7.45 18.21 -0.89
N ASP A 469 -7.10 19.50 -0.89
CA ASP A 469 -7.89 20.52 -0.20
C ASP A 469 -9.13 20.97 -1.01
N LYS A 470 -10.22 21.22 -0.29
CA LYS A 470 -11.53 21.58 -0.87
C LYS A 470 -11.56 22.99 -1.49
N GLY A 471 -10.69 23.90 -1.07
CA GLY A 471 -10.64 25.27 -1.58
C GLY A 471 -9.47 25.53 -2.54
N ARG A 472 -8.34 24.87 -2.30
CA ARG A 472 -7.08 25.05 -3.04
C ARG A 472 -6.87 24.04 -4.18
N GLY A 473 -7.62 22.93 -4.17
CA GLY A 473 -7.42 21.81 -5.09
C GLY A 473 -6.26 20.92 -4.65
N PRO A 474 -5.58 20.23 -5.59
CA PRO A 474 -4.37 19.46 -5.27
C PRO A 474 -3.27 20.35 -4.67
N VAL A 475 -2.79 19.94 -3.50
CA VAL A 475 -1.69 20.57 -2.76
C VAL A 475 -0.57 19.53 -2.64
N ALA A 476 0.67 19.94 -2.86
CA ALA A 476 1.84 19.08 -2.72
C ALA A 476 2.93 19.78 -1.93
N THR A 477 3.50 19.09 -0.95
CA THR A 477 4.68 19.55 -0.21
C THR A 477 5.91 19.00 -0.90
N LEU A 478 6.71 19.89 -1.47
CA LEU A 478 7.92 19.58 -2.23
C LEU A 478 9.17 19.91 -1.40
N LEU A 479 10.23 19.14 -1.61
CA LEU A 479 11.59 19.52 -1.25
C LEU A 479 12.34 19.87 -2.54
N VAL A 480 12.78 21.12 -2.67
CA VAL A 480 13.70 21.53 -3.75
C VAL A 480 15.08 20.96 -3.43
N GLN A 481 15.68 20.19 -4.35
CA GLN A 481 17.00 19.58 -4.17
C GLN A 481 18.09 20.42 -4.85
N ASP A 482 17.93 20.71 -6.14
CA ASP A 482 18.73 21.70 -6.88
C ASP A 482 17.84 22.81 -7.48
N GLY A 483 18.45 23.95 -7.82
CA GLY A 483 17.81 25.07 -8.49
C GLY A 483 16.87 25.93 -7.63
N THR A 484 16.18 26.85 -8.30
CA THR A 484 15.16 27.72 -7.70
C THR A 484 13.76 27.42 -8.26
N LEU A 485 12.77 27.35 -7.36
CA LEU A 485 11.34 27.32 -7.69
C LEU A 485 10.70 28.71 -7.52
N ASN A 486 9.89 29.15 -8.48
CA ASN A 486 9.20 30.44 -8.48
C ASN A 486 7.68 30.29 -8.68
N ILE A 487 6.91 31.29 -8.22
CA ILE A 487 5.50 31.38 -8.58
C ILE A 487 5.37 31.63 -10.09
N GLY A 488 4.56 30.81 -10.75
CA GLY A 488 4.31 30.87 -12.18
C GLY A 488 5.03 29.79 -12.97
N ASP A 489 5.98 29.07 -12.37
CA ASP A 489 6.79 28.06 -13.06
C ASP A 489 5.93 26.87 -13.54
N PRO A 490 6.13 26.37 -14.78
CA PRO A 490 5.49 25.16 -15.28
C PRO A 490 6.25 23.92 -14.78
N ILE A 491 5.52 23.01 -14.14
CA ILE A 491 6.10 21.90 -13.37
C ILE A 491 5.47 20.57 -13.80
N VAL A 492 6.30 19.54 -13.94
CA VAL A 492 5.89 18.13 -14.04
C VAL A 492 6.28 17.45 -12.74
N VAL A 493 5.35 16.68 -12.16
CA VAL A 493 5.54 15.97 -10.89
C VAL A 493 5.09 14.53 -11.11
N GLY A 494 6.01 13.58 -11.17
CA GLY A 494 5.69 12.17 -11.39
C GLY A 494 4.83 11.93 -12.63
N ASN A 495 3.54 11.60 -12.42
CA ASN A 495 2.56 11.37 -13.48
C ASN A 495 1.55 12.52 -13.67
N THR A 496 1.70 13.64 -12.95
CA THR A 496 0.87 14.85 -13.04
C THR A 496 1.69 16.06 -13.50
N PHE A 497 1.00 17.16 -13.81
CA PHE A 497 1.62 18.41 -14.25
C PHE A 497 0.75 19.60 -13.88
N GLY A 498 1.32 20.80 -13.96
CA GLY A 498 0.59 22.03 -13.73
C GLY A 498 1.47 23.27 -13.82
N ARG A 499 1.03 24.32 -13.12
CA ARG A 499 1.75 25.59 -13.00
C ARG A 499 1.64 26.07 -11.56
N VAL A 500 2.76 26.44 -10.95
CA VAL A 500 2.81 26.88 -9.55
C VAL A 500 1.99 28.17 -9.37
N ARG A 501 0.82 28.10 -8.74
CA ARG A 501 -0.09 29.24 -8.53
C ARG A 501 0.21 30.01 -7.25
N ALA A 502 0.58 29.29 -6.20
CA ALA A 502 0.98 29.84 -4.91
C ALA A 502 1.96 28.86 -4.25
N MET A 503 2.89 29.43 -3.48
CA MET A 503 3.83 28.72 -2.64
C MET A 503 3.71 29.21 -1.19
N VAL A 504 3.77 28.29 -0.24
CA VAL A 504 3.73 28.54 1.20
C VAL A 504 4.88 27.79 1.85
N ASN A 505 5.61 28.41 2.77
CA ASN A 505 6.66 27.72 3.52
C ASN A 505 6.10 26.98 4.75
N ASP A 506 6.94 26.20 5.40
CA ASP A 506 6.72 25.53 6.69
C ASP A 506 6.09 26.41 7.79
N LEU A 507 6.41 27.71 7.82
CA LEU A 507 5.83 28.69 8.76
C LEU A 507 4.45 29.25 8.32
N GLY A 508 3.83 28.70 7.27
CA GLY A 508 2.53 29.15 6.74
C GLY A 508 2.57 30.50 6.02
N ARG A 509 3.75 31.03 5.68
CA ARG A 509 3.91 32.33 5.00
C ARG A 509 4.02 32.13 3.49
N ARG A 510 3.39 33.01 2.72
CA ARG A 510 3.48 32.98 1.25
C ARG A 510 4.85 33.43 0.78
N VAL A 511 5.51 32.62 -0.04
CA VAL A 511 6.85 32.88 -0.60
C VAL A 511 6.78 32.99 -2.12
N LYS A 512 7.69 33.74 -2.75
CA LYS A 512 7.72 33.97 -4.21
C LYS A 512 8.81 33.19 -4.95
N LYS A 513 9.92 32.95 -4.24
CA LYS A 513 11.15 32.27 -4.69
C LYS A 513 11.54 31.30 -3.56
N VAL A 514 11.88 30.07 -3.89
CA VAL A 514 12.37 29.03 -2.96
C VAL A 514 13.62 28.40 -3.57
N GLY A 515 14.70 28.31 -2.80
CA GLY A 515 15.97 27.73 -3.25
C GLY A 515 16.18 26.29 -2.78
N PRO A 516 17.39 25.73 -2.98
CA PRO A 516 17.76 24.38 -2.58
C PRO A 516 17.50 24.05 -1.11
N SER A 517 17.33 22.76 -0.83
CA SER A 517 17.04 22.14 0.47
C SER A 517 15.86 22.73 1.25
N THR A 518 15.00 23.54 0.63
CA THR A 518 13.92 24.26 1.35
C THR A 518 12.56 23.61 1.08
N PRO A 519 11.79 23.23 2.13
CA PRO A 519 10.48 22.65 1.96
C PRO A 519 9.43 23.71 1.60
N VAL A 520 8.57 23.39 0.62
CA VAL A 520 7.55 24.32 0.11
C VAL A 520 6.26 23.59 -0.27
N GLU A 521 5.15 24.11 0.23
CA GLU A 521 3.81 23.67 -0.13
C GLU A 521 3.32 24.45 -1.36
N ILE A 522 3.03 23.74 -2.46
CA ILE A 522 2.60 24.33 -3.74
C ILE A 522 1.14 24.03 -4.05
N THR A 523 0.55 24.85 -4.93
CA THR A 523 -0.78 24.62 -5.52
C THR A 523 -0.78 24.86 -7.02
N GLY A 524 -1.73 24.26 -7.74
CA GLY A 524 -1.91 24.45 -9.18
C GLY A 524 -1.50 23.27 -10.07
N LEU A 525 -1.31 22.09 -9.47
CA LEU A 525 -1.28 20.80 -10.18
C LEU A 525 -2.69 20.42 -10.64
N ASN A 526 -2.79 19.62 -11.71
CA ASN A 526 -4.07 19.14 -12.23
C ASN A 526 -4.69 18.01 -11.40
N ASP A 527 -3.84 17.19 -10.77
CA ASP A 527 -4.20 16.04 -9.94
C ASP A 527 -3.16 15.88 -8.81
N VAL A 528 -3.48 15.09 -7.78
CA VAL A 528 -2.62 14.83 -6.62
C VAL A 528 -1.46 13.90 -7.04
N PRO A 529 -0.18 14.31 -6.90
CA PRO A 529 0.96 13.44 -7.20
C PRO A 529 1.07 12.28 -6.20
N GLN A 530 1.82 11.23 -6.55
CA GLN A 530 2.20 10.24 -5.56
C GLN A 530 3.29 10.81 -4.64
N ALA A 531 3.27 10.43 -3.37
CA ALA A 531 4.29 10.91 -2.45
C ALA A 531 5.61 10.15 -2.74
N GLY A 532 6.73 10.89 -2.82
CA GLY A 532 8.00 10.39 -3.35
C GLY A 532 8.16 10.56 -4.87
N ASP A 533 7.16 11.07 -5.61
CA ASP A 533 7.33 11.43 -7.02
C ASP A 533 8.42 12.50 -7.17
N ARG A 534 9.29 12.35 -8.18
CA ARG A 534 10.24 13.38 -8.61
C ARG A 534 9.53 14.49 -9.38
N PHE A 535 10.00 15.73 -9.25
CA PHE A 535 9.53 16.87 -10.03
C PHE A 535 10.66 17.60 -10.77
N VAL A 536 10.29 18.19 -11.91
CA VAL A 536 11.17 19.01 -12.75
C VAL A 536 10.40 20.24 -13.24
N VAL A 537 11.03 21.41 -13.16
CA VAL A 537 10.53 22.68 -13.72
C VAL A 537 11.09 22.91 -15.11
N PHE A 538 10.24 23.36 -16.04
CA PHE A 538 10.59 23.58 -17.45
C PHE A 538 10.57 25.09 -17.81
N GLU A 539 11.08 25.46 -18.99
CA GLU A 539 10.86 26.84 -19.52
C GLU A 539 9.41 27.00 -19.97
N ASP A 540 8.97 26.09 -20.84
CA ASP A 540 7.73 26.21 -21.58
C ASP A 540 6.62 25.35 -20.98
N GLU A 541 5.49 25.98 -20.66
CA GLU A 541 4.26 25.28 -20.27
C GLU A 541 3.80 24.26 -21.32
N LYS A 542 4.15 24.45 -22.59
CA LYS A 542 3.85 23.50 -23.66
C LYS A 542 4.68 22.22 -23.54
N THR A 543 5.96 22.31 -23.18
CA THR A 543 6.82 21.14 -22.98
C THR A 543 6.40 20.37 -21.73
N ALA A 544 6.25 21.05 -20.60
CA ALA A 544 5.74 20.46 -19.35
C ALA A 544 4.39 19.76 -19.54
N ARG A 545 3.43 20.40 -20.23
CA ARG A 545 2.13 19.80 -20.56
C ARG A 545 2.29 18.53 -21.41
N ASN A 546 3.04 18.60 -22.51
CA ASN A 546 3.22 17.45 -23.40
C ASN A 546 3.85 16.25 -22.67
N ILE A 547 4.88 16.50 -21.85
CA ILE A 547 5.56 15.48 -21.05
C ILE A 547 4.60 14.90 -20.01
N GLY A 548 3.90 15.77 -19.25
CA GLY A 548 2.92 15.37 -18.25
C GLY A 548 1.75 14.56 -18.80
N GLU A 549 1.14 14.98 -19.90
CA GLU A 549 0.07 14.23 -20.59
C GLU A 549 0.56 12.87 -21.12
N THR A 550 1.79 12.80 -21.61
CA THR A 550 2.40 11.55 -22.08
C THR A 550 2.69 10.59 -20.93
N ARG A 551 3.26 11.08 -19.81
CA ARG A 551 3.49 10.27 -18.59
C ARG A 551 2.17 9.81 -17.98
N ALA A 552 1.18 10.70 -17.81
CA ALA A 552 -0.15 10.38 -17.29
C ALA A 552 -0.86 9.28 -18.11
N SER A 553 -0.85 9.40 -19.45
CA SER A 553 -1.47 8.40 -20.32
C SER A 553 -0.73 7.07 -20.34
N ARG A 554 0.62 7.08 -20.33
CA ARG A 554 1.46 5.87 -20.19
C ARG A 554 1.17 5.15 -18.86
N ALA A 555 1.11 5.89 -17.75
CA ALA A 555 0.81 5.35 -16.41
C ALA A 555 -0.60 4.72 -16.34
N LEU A 556 -1.62 5.38 -16.88
CA LEU A 556 -3.00 4.87 -16.93
C LEU A 556 -3.12 3.59 -17.78
N VAL A 557 -2.36 3.47 -18.87
CA VAL A 557 -2.30 2.22 -19.66
C VAL A 557 -1.58 1.11 -18.89
N ALA A 558 -0.50 1.42 -18.18
CA ALA A 558 0.21 0.46 -17.33
C ALA A 558 -0.68 -0.08 -16.20
N GLN A 559 -1.40 0.80 -15.50
CA GLN A 559 -2.32 0.43 -14.42
C GLN A 559 -3.41 -0.54 -14.91
N ARG A 560 -4.06 -0.23 -16.05
CA ARG A 560 -5.07 -1.13 -16.66
C ARG A 560 -4.48 -2.48 -17.08
N SER A 561 -3.23 -2.49 -17.53
CA SER A 561 -2.53 -3.72 -17.95
C SER A 561 -2.17 -4.62 -16.77
N ALA A 562 -1.93 -4.03 -15.59
CA ALA A 562 -1.71 -4.78 -14.35
C ALA A 562 -3.01 -5.45 -13.88
N THR A 563 -4.14 -4.74 -13.85
CA THR A 563 -5.43 -5.29 -13.40
C THR A 563 -5.97 -6.39 -14.31
N ASN A 564 -5.77 -6.29 -15.63
CA ASN A 564 -6.33 -7.24 -16.60
C ASN A 564 -5.54 -8.56 -16.74
N ARG A 565 -4.44 -8.77 -16.00
CA ARG A 565 -3.59 -9.97 -16.10
C ARG A 565 -4.07 -11.16 -15.24
N VAL A 566 -5.37 -11.24 -14.99
CA VAL A 566 -6.01 -12.43 -14.42
C VAL A 566 -6.08 -13.52 -15.51
N SER A 567 -5.16 -14.48 -15.45
CA SER A 567 -5.22 -15.69 -16.28
C SER A 567 -6.38 -16.58 -15.82
N LEU A 568 -6.90 -17.42 -16.74
CA LEU A 568 -7.89 -18.44 -16.37
C LEU A 568 -7.32 -19.45 -15.36
N ASP A 569 -6.01 -19.72 -15.41
CA ASP A 569 -5.33 -20.62 -14.48
C ASP A 569 -5.36 -20.07 -13.04
N ASN A 570 -5.07 -18.78 -12.86
CA ASN A 570 -5.18 -18.12 -11.54
C ASN A 570 -6.64 -18.10 -11.04
N LEU A 571 -7.63 -17.98 -11.93
CA LEU A 571 -9.05 -18.11 -11.55
C LEU A 571 -9.38 -19.53 -11.05
N PHE A 572 -8.82 -20.58 -11.68
CA PHE A 572 -8.99 -21.95 -11.20
C PHE A 572 -8.27 -22.20 -9.85
N GLU A 573 -7.15 -21.55 -9.57
CA GLU A 573 -6.50 -21.62 -8.26
C GLU A 573 -7.32 -20.86 -7.19
N HIS A 574 -7.79 -19.65 -7.47
CA HIS A 574 -8.69 -18.92 -6.58
C HIS A 574 -10.00 -19.67 -6.31
N MET A 575 -10.56 -20.40 -7.29
CA MET A 575 -11.73 -21.25 -7.08
C MET A 575 -11.44 -22.57 -6.33
N LYS A 576 -10.19 -23.06 -6.35
CA LYS A 576 -9.78 -24.26 -5.60
C LYS A 576 -9.50 -23.98 -4.12
N ALA A 577 -9.19 -22.74 -3.75
CA ALA A 577 -8.86 -22.33 -2.39
C ALA A 577 -10.04 -22.34 -1.40
N GLY A 578 -11.20 -22.86 -1.80
CA GLY A 578 -12.44 -22.84 -1.02
C GLY A 578 -13.14 -21.49 -1.03
N GLU A 579 -14.27 -21.39 -0.32
CA GLU A 579 -15.02 -20.15 -0.16
C GLU A 579 -14.33 -19.20 0.85
N MET A 580 -13.11 -18.75 0.54
CA MET A 580 -12.48 -17.67 1.29
C MET A 580 -13.38 -16.43 1.22
N LYS A 581 -13.80 -15.94 2.40
CA LYS A 581 -14.68 -14.77 2.50
C LYS A 581 -13.85 -13.52 2.20
N GLU A 582 -14.30 -12.67 1.27
CA GLU A 582 -13.64 -11.40 0.96
C GLU A 582 -14.32 -10.24 1.71
N VAL A 583 -13.53 -9.44 2.45
CA VAL A 583 -13.97 -8.15 2.99
C VAL A 583 -13.57 -7.06 2.02
N ASN A 584 -14.55 -6.53 1.29
CA ASN A 584 -14.34 -5.43 0.34
C ASN A 584 -14.19 -4.10 1.08
N VAL A 585 -13.15 -3.34 0.76
CA VAL A 585 -12.81 -2.07 1.44
C VAL A 585 -12.51 -0.97 0.44
N ILE A 586 -13.03 0.24 0.71
CA ILE A 586 -12.67 1.48 0.03
C ILE A 586 -11.98 2.40 1.04
N ILE A 587 -10.84 2.96 0.67
CA ILE A 587 -10.01 3.80 1.54
C ILE A 587 -10.00 5.24 1.05
N LYS A 588 -10.30 6.18 1.96
CA LYS A 588 -10.13 7.62 1.77
C LYS A 588 -9.30 8.18 2.91
N ALA A 589 -8.22 8.91 2.61
CA ALA A 589 -7.42 9.60 3.62
C ALA A 589 -7.21 11.08 3.28
N ASP A 590 -6.71 11.85 4.25
CA ASP A 590 -6.34 13.25 4.13
C ASP A 590 -5.13 13.45 3.20
N VAL A 591 -4.09 12.64 3.37
CA VAL A 591 -2.85 12.68 2.57
C VAL A 591 -2.56 11.34 1.88
N GLN A 592 -1.80 11.39 0.78
CA GLN A 592 -1.45 10.23 -0.04
C GLN A 592 -0.70 9.13 0.73
N GLY A 593 0.30 9.49 1.54
CA GLY A 593 1.06 8.52 2.33
C GLY A 593 0.22 7.78 3.37
N SER A 594 -0.84 8.40 3.90
CA SER A 594 -1.80 7.74 4.80
C SER A 594 -2.63 6.68 4.07
N VAL A 595 -3.00 6.92 2.80
CA VAL A 595 -3.67 5.92 1.94
C VAL A 595 -2.75 4.72 1.72
N GLU A 596 -1.48 4.96 1.38
CA GLU A 596 -0.47 3.92 1.14
C GLU A 596 -0.20 3.08 2.40
N ALA A 597 0.03 3.73 3.55
CA ALA A 597 0.29 3.08 4.83
C ALA A 597 -0.89 2.22 5.29
N LEU A 598 -2.12 2.73 5.19
CA LEU A 598 -3.33 1.98 5.54
C LEU A 598 -3.57 0.82 4.57
N ALA A 599 -3.42 1.05 3.26
CA ALA A 599 -3.58 -0.01 2.25
C ALA A 599 -2.50 -1.11 2.38
N ALA A 600 -1.26 -0.76 2.73
CA ALA A 600 -0.21 -1.73 3.01
C ALA A 600 -0.47 -2.51 4.30
N SER A 601 -0.98 -1.83 5.35
CA SER A 601 -1.26 -2.47 6.64
C SER A 601 -2.45 -3.42 6.56
N LEU A 602 -3.55 -3.04 5.90
CA LEU A 602 -4.73 -3.90 5.74
C LEU A 602 -4.45 -5.16 4.90
N ARG A 603 -3.51 -5.10 3.94
CA ARG A 603 -3.06 -6.30 3.19
C ARG A 603 -2.13 -7.22 3.99
N LYS A 604 -1.57 -6.76 5.12
CA LYS A 604 -0.74 -7.58 6.02
C LYS A 604 -1.57 -8.30 7.09
N ILE A 605 -2.88 -8.00 7.19
CA ILE A 605 -3.79 -8.73 8.09
C ILE A 605 -4.04 -10.11 7.48
N ASP A 606 -3.49 -11.14 8.13
CA ASP A 606 -3.71 -12.54 7.76
C ASP A 606 -4.62 -13.19 8.81
N VAL A 607 -5.83 -13.54 8.41
CA VAL A 607 -6.84 -14.22 9.25
C VAL A 607 -7.34 -15.42 8.46
N GLU A 608 -7.08 -16.62 8.96
CA GLU A 608 -7.36 -17.87 8.24
C GLU A 608 -8.82 -17.97 7.77
N GLY A 609 -9.03 -17.91 6.44
CA GLY A 609 -10.35 -18.02 5.80
C GLY A 609 -11.00 -16.68 5.38
N VAL A 610 -10.41 -15.53 5.73
CA VAL A 610 -10.92 -14.20 5.33
C VAL A 610 -9.82 -13.32 4.74
N ASN A 611 -10.07 -12.68 3.61
CA ASN A 611 -9.09 -11.82 2.92
C ASN A 611 -9.62 -10.38 2.74
N VAL A 612 -8.76 -9.37 2.90
CA VAL A 612 -9.12 -7.95 2.69
C VAL A 612 -8.85 -7.53 1.26
N LYS A 613 -9.92 -7.10 0.56
CA LYS A 613 -9.87 -6.69 -0.83
C LYS A 613 -10.10 -5.19 -0.98
N ILE A 614 -9.00 -4.47 -1.24
CA ILE A 614 -9.03 -3.03 -1.44
C ILE A 614 -9.50 -2.72 -2.87
N ILE A 615 -10.72 -2.20 -3.01
CA ILE A 615 -11.36 -1.91 -4.30
C ILE A 615 -10.91 -0.56 -4.85
N HIS A 616 -10.85 0.46 -3.98
CA HIS A 616 -10.50 1.81 -4.38
C HIS A 616 -9.79 2.56 -3.25
N THR A 617 -8.80 3.36 -3.64
CA THR A 617 -7.94 4.16 -2.77
C THR A 617 -7.85 5.56 -3.38
N ALA A 618 -8.17 6.60 -2.62
CA ALA A 618 -8.01 7.98 -3.07
C ALA A 618 -7.82 8.95 -1.90
N VAL A 619 -7.36 10.15 -2.22
CA VAL A 619 -7.12 11.24 -1.28
C VAL A 619 -8.31 12.20 -1.25
N GLY A 620 -8.59 12.78 -0.09
CA GLY A 620 -9.65 13.77 0.12
C GLY A 620 -10.94 13.22 0.71
N ALA A 621 -11.95 14.09 0.82
CA ALA A 621 -13.22 13.78 1.46
C ALA A 621 -14.03 12.69 0.74
N ILE A 622 -14.85 11.96 1.51
CA ILE A 622 -15.73 10.91 0.97
C ILE A 622 -16.90 11.58 0.22
N ASN A 623 -17.09 11.15 -1.03
CA ASN A 623 -18.04 11.68 -2.00
C ASN A 623 -19.10 10.63 -2.39
N GLU A 624 -20.18 11.07 -3.03
CA GLU A 624 -21.28 10.20 -3.52
C GLU A 624 -20.79 9.09 -4.48
N SER A 625 -19.76 9.37 -5.28
CA SER A 625 -19.08 8.38 -6.14
C SER A 625 -18.47 7.20 -5.36
N ASP A 626 -18.06 7.45 -4.12
CA ASP A 626 -17.38 6.46 -3.29
C ASP A 626 -18.40 5.54 -2.62
N ILE A 627 -19.55 6.11 -2.23
CA ILE A 627 -20.68 5.39 -1.67
C ILE A 627 -21.34 4.50 -2.72
N THR A 628 -21.62 5.03 -3.90
CA THR A 628 -22.21 4.25 -5.01
C THR A 628 -21.30 3.10 -5.45
N LEU A 629 -19.97 3.29 -5.44
CA LEU A 629 -19.00 2.21 -5.66
C LEU A 629 -19.00 1.18 -4.52
N ALA A 630 -19.16 1.63 -3.27
CA ALA A 630 -19.27 0.76 -2.11
C ALA A 630 -20.53 -0.10 -2.15
N ALA A 631 -21.70 0.49 -2.44
CA ALA A 631 -22.97 -0.21 -2.58
C ALA A 631 -22.94 -1.22 -3.74
N ALA A 632 -22.34 -0.85 -4.89
CA ALA A 632 -22.19 -1.76 -6.02
C ALA A 632 -21.27 -2.97 -5.74
N SER A 633 -20.41 -2.88 -4.72
CA SER A 633 -19.38 -3.88 -4.40
C SER A 633 -19.53 -4.53 -3.03
N ASN A 634 -20.58 -4.19 -2.26
CA ASN A 634 -20.73 -4.53 -0.84
C ASN A 634 -19.47 -4.20 0.00
N ALA A 635 -18.91 -3.01 -0.19
CA ALA A 635 -17.67 -2.59 0.47
C ALA A 635 -17.90 -1.68 1.69
N ILE A 636 -17.01 -1.75 2.67
CA ILE A 636 -16.93 -0.81 3.80
C ILE A 636 -16.08 0.39 3.40
N VAL A 637 -16.52 1.61 3.72
CA VAL A 637 -15.77 2.84 3.44
C VAL A 637 -15.00 3.28 4.69
N ILE A 638 -13.67 3.20 4.64
CA ILE A 638 -12.78 3.66 5.70
C ILE A 638 -12.30 5.09 5.37
N GLY A 639 -12.68 6.05 6.22
CA GLY A 639 -12.18 7.41 6.19
C GLY A 639 -11.13 7.65 7.27
N PHE A 640 -9.88 7.91 6.88
CA PHE A 640 -8.80 8.30 7.77
C PHE A 640 -8.62 9.82 7.77
N ASN A 641 -8.81 10.48 8.92
CA ASN A 641 -8.83 11.95 9.11
C ASN A 641 -9.84 12.76 8.25
N VAL A 642 -10.48 12.14 7.26
CA VAL A 642 -11.49 12.75 6.38
C VAL A 642 -12.90 12.68 6.96
N ARG A 643 -13.80 13.47 6.37
CA ARG A 643 -15.25 13.45 6.67
C ARG A 643 -16.06 13.33 5.39
N PRO A 644 -17.19 12.61 5.40
CA PRO A 644 -18.09 12.58 4.25
C PRO A 644 -18.71 13.95 3.99
N THR A 645 -18.90 14.24 2.71
CA THR A 645 -19.72 15.36 2.24
C THR A 645 -21.19 15.17 2.65
N ALA A 646 -22.00 16.23 2.59
CA ALA A 646 -23.42 16.14 2.92
C ALA A 646 -24.16 15.13 2.04
N GLN A 647 -23.89 15.15 0.74
CA GLN A 647 -24.44 14.22 -0.25
C GLN A 647 -23.97 12.77 0.01
N ALA A 648 -22.68 12.55 0.30
CA ALA A 648 -22.18 11.21 0.63
C ALA A 648 -22.84 10.61 1.89
N ARG A 649 -23.16 11.44 2.90
CA ARG A 649 -23.86 10.95 4.10
C ARG A 649 -25.29 10.52 3.78
N GLU A 650 -26.03 11.36 3.04
CA GLU A 650 -27.40 11.05 2.62
C GLU A 650 -27.44 9.81 1.70
N ALA A 651 -26.49 9.68 0.77
CA ALA A 651 -26.34 8.49 -0.06
C ALA A 651 -26.08 7.23 0.78
N ALA A 652 -25.19 7.29 1.77
CA ALA A 652 -24.84 6.14 2.61
C ALA A 652 -25.99 5.69 3.52
N GLU A 653 -26.76 6.63 4.06
CA GLU A 653 -27.99 6.34 4.81
C GLU A 653 -29.06 5.67 3.92
N ASN A 654 -29.18 6.10 2.65
CA ASN A 654 -30.14 5.52 1.70
C ASN A 654 -29.72 4.14 1.16
N GLU A 655 -28.42 3.95 0.86
CA GLU A 655 -27.87 2.70 0.30
C GLU A 655 -27.42 1.70 1.38
N SER A 656 -27.53 2.06 2.67
CA SER A 656 -27.08 1.26 3.82
C SER A 656 -25.59 0.90 3.78
N VAL A 657 -24.75 1.83 3.28
CA VAL A 657 -23.29 1.69 3.22
C VAL A 657 -22.66 2.10 4.56
N ASP A 658 -21.78 1.26 5.10
CA ASP A 658 -21.07 1.54 6.34
C ASP A 658 -19.86 2.47 6.11
N ILE A 659 -19.74 3.52 6.92
CA ILE A 659 -18.64 4.49 6.89
C ILE A 659 -17.95 4.51 8.25
N ARG A 660 -16.72 3.97 8.31
CA ARG A 660 -15.89 3.98 9.51
C ARG A 660 -14.86 5.10 9.46
N LEU A 661 -14.83 5.95 10.50
CA LEU A 661 -14.05 7.19 10.53
C LEU A 661 -13.00 7.16 11.64
N HIS A 662 -11.73 7.08 11.25
CA HIS A 662 -10.59 6.92 12.17
C HIS A 662 -9.66 8.14 12.14
N ARG A 663 -8.86 8.27 13.20
CA ARG A 663 -7.78 9.28 13.33
C ARG A 663 -6.44 8.67 13.78
N VAL A 664 -6.42 7.37 14.02
CA VAL A 664 -5.29 6.59 14.52
C VAL A 664 -5.31 5.29 13.77
N ILE A 665 -4.22 4.95 13.07
CA ILE A 665 -4.24 3.90 12.06
C ILE A 665 -4.50 2.49 12.65
N TYR A 666 -4.00 2.18 13.85
CA TYR A 666 -4.26 0.88 14.50
C TYR A 666 -5.73 0.66 14.80
N LYS A 667 -6.45 1.71 15.22
CA LYS A 667 -7.91 1.60 15.43
C LYS A 667 -8.69 1.27 14.16
N ALA A 668 -8.13 1.52 12.98
CA ALA A 668 -8.72 1.06 11.71
C ALA A 668 -8.33 -0.39 11.40
N ILE A 669 -7.10 -0.78 11.71
CA ILE A 669 -6.59 -2.15 11.58
C ILE A 669 -7.34 -3.10 12.52
N ASP A 670 -7.38 -2.79 13.82
CA ASP A 670 -8.06 -3.56 14.88
C ASP A 670 -9.55 -3.76 14.58
N GLU A 671 -10.22 -2.73 14.04
CA GLU A 671 -11.66 -2.78 13.72
C GLU A 671 -11.93 -3.64 12.47
N ILE A 672 -11.04 -3.63 11.48
CA ILE A 672 -11.14 -4.53 10.32
C ILE A 672 -10.74 -5.96 10.68
N GLU A 673 -9.72 -6.18 11.51
CA GLU A 673 -9.38 -7.52 12.02
C GLU A 673 -10.53 -8.11 12.84
N ALA A 674 -11.17 -7.32 13.71
CA ALA A 674 -12.36 -7.73 14.44
C ALA A 674 -13.56 -8.03 13.51
N ALA A 675 -13.74 -7.26 12.44
CA ALA A 675 -14.77 -7.54 11.43
C ALA A 675 -14.49 -8.84 10.66
N MET A 676 -13.22 -9.12 10.31
CA MET A 676 -12.82 -10.38 9.69
C MET A 676 -13.05 -11.57 10.62
N LYS A 677 -12.67 -11.47 11.89
CA LYS A 677 -12.91 -12.51 12.90
C LYS A 677 -14.40 -12.77 13.12
N GLY A 678 -15.22 -11.72 13.11
CA GLY A 678 -16.68 -11.83 13.15
C GLY A 678 -17.34 -12.45 11.92
N MET A 679 -16.60 -12.65 10.82
CA MET A 679 -17.06 -13.37 9.62
C MET A 679 -16.62 -14.84 9.58
N LEU A 680 -15.77 -15.29 10.51
CA LEU A 680 -15.39 -16.70 10.62
C LEU A 680 -16.57 -17.53 11.08
N ASP A 681 -16.73 -18.72 10.50
CA ASP A 681 -17.68 -19.69 11.03
C ASP A 681 -17.09 -20.31 12.32
N PRO A 682 -17.91 -20.53 13.36
CA PRO A 682 -17.43 -21.07 14.64
C PRO A 682 -16.91 -22.49 14.48
N GLU A 683 -15.94 -22.88 15.32
CA GLU A 683 -15.52 -24.28 15.41
C GLU A 683 -16.46 -25.06 16.31
N PHE A 684 -16.77 -26.29 15.91
CA PHE A 684 -17.56 -27.20 16.72
C PHE A 684 -16.64 -28.25 17.33
N GLN A 685 -16.44 -28.21 18.65
CA GLN A 685 -15.69 -29.24 19.37
C GLN A 685 -16.64 -30.29 19.94
N GLU A 686 -16.31 -31.56 19.74
CA GLU A 686 -17.04 -32.66 20.37
C GLU A 686 -16.80 -32.69 21.88
N LYS A 687 -17.88 -32.58 22.64
CA LYS A 687 -17.86 -32.64 24.10
C LYS A 687 -18.63 -33.86 24.58
N ILE A 688 -17.92 -34.82 25.15
CA ILE A 688 -18.51 -36.01 25.77
C ILE A 688 -19.29 -35.55 27.01
N ILE A 689 -20.59 -35.86 27.06
CA ILE A 689 -21.48 -35.49 28.16
C ILE A 689 -21.76 -36.65 29.12
N GLY A 690 -21.52 -37.90 28.69
CA GLY A 690 -21.69 -39.10 29.52
C GLY A 690 -21.46 -40.40 28.77
N GLN A 691 -21.36 -41.48 29.52
CA GLN A 691 -21.18 -42.84 29.01
C GLN A 691 -22.15 -43.80 29.71
N ALA A 692 -22.70 -44.75 28.97
CA ALA A 692 -23.60 -45.77 29.49
C ALA A 692 -23.25 -47.16 28.93
N GLN A 693 -23.11 -48.15 29.81
CA GLN A 693 -22.81 -49.54 29.43
C GLN A 693 -24.11 -50.30 29.18
N VAL A 694 -24.19 -51.03 28.05
CA VAL A 694 -25.32 -51.90 27.71
C VAL A 694 -25.25 -53.17 28.55
N ARG A 695 -26.31 -53.43 29.33
CA ARG A 695 -26.42 -54.64 30.18
C ARG A 695 -27.36 -55.70 29.63
N GLN A 696 -28.32 -55.30 28.81
CA GLN A 696 -29.31 -56.19 28.22
C GLN A 696 -29.84 -55.58 26.92
N THR A 697 -30.12 -56.40 25.91
CA THR A 697 -30.74 -55.94 24.66
C THR A 697 -32.14 -56.56 24.48
N ILE A 698 -33.12 -55.72 24.14
CA ILE A 698 -34.53 -56.13 23.99
C ILE A 698 -35.00 -55.80 22.57
N ASN A 699 -35.21 -56.83 21.75
CA ASN A 699 -35.65 -56.67 20.37
C ASN A 699 -37.17 -56.52 20.29
N VAL A 700 -37.64 -55.35 19.85
CA VAL A 700 -39.08 -55.03 19.69
C VAL A 700 -39.39 -54.80 18.21
N SER A 701 -40.24 -55.64 17.63
CA SER A 701 -40.49 -55.72 16.17
C SER A 701 -40.98 -54.45 15.47
N LYS A 702 -41.39 -53.41 16.22
CA LYS A 702 -41.80 -52.10 15.68
C LYS A 702 -40.82 -50.95 15.98
N VAL A 703 -39.84 -51.16 16.84
CA VAL A 703 -38.96 -50.10 17.39
C VAL A 703 -37.49 -50.37 17.09
N GLY A 704 -37.11 -51.63 16.92
CA GLY A 704 -35.71 -52.06 16.78
C GLY A 704 -35.16 -52.66 18.07
N THR A 705 -33.84 -52.63 18.21
CA THR A 705 -33.12 -53.08 19.40
C THR A 705 -33.12 -51.99 20.47
N ILE A 706 -33.79 -52.23 21.60
CA ILE A 706 -33.73 -51.35 22.77
C ILE A 706 -32.58 -51.82 23.66
N ALA A 707 -31.57 -50.97 23.85
CA ALA A 707 -30.47 -51.21 24.76
C ALA A 707 -30.87 -50.80 26.19
N GLY A 708 -30.93 -51.76 27.10
CA GLY A 708 -31.02 -51.54 28.54
C GLY A 708 -29.65 -51.18 29.07
N CYS A 709 -29.43 -49.90 29.36
CA CYS A 709 -28.14 -49.31 29.69
C CYS A 709 -28.08 -48.85 31.15
N TYR A 710 -26.87 -48.89 31.72
CA TYR A 710 -26.55 -48.28 33.02
C TYR A 710 -25.61 -47.10 32.80
N VAL A 711 -26.00 -45.88 33.20
CA VAL A 711 -25.16 -44.69 33.00
C VAL A 711 -23.96 -44.73 33.96
N THR A 712 -22.78 -45.04 33.41
CA THR A 712 -21.52 -45.20 34.15
C THR A 712 -20.86 -43.86 34.46
N ASP A 713 -20.99 -42.87 33.57
CA ASP A 713 -20.50 -41.52 33.82
C ASP A 713 -21.33 -40.40 33.17
N GLY A 714 -21.22 -39.19 33.72
CA GLY A 714 -21.89 -38.00 33.22
C GLY A 714 -23.42 -38.11 33.17
N LYS A 715 -24.01 -37.74 32.03
CA LYS A 715 -25.44 -37.91 31.73
C LYS A 715 -25.66 -38.18 30.25
N ILE A 716 -26.71 -38.93 29.94
CA ILE A 716 -27.21 -39.14 28.57
C ILE A 716 -28.40 -38.20 28.36
N THR A 717 -28.36 -37.32 27.36
CA THR A 717 -29.50 -36.47 26.96
C THR A 717 -30.13 -37.01 25.68
N ARG A 718 -31.43 -36.80 25.49
CA ARG A 718 -32.12 -37.29 24.28
C ARG A 718 -31.58 -36.66 22.99
N ASP A 719 -31.13 -35.42 23.06
CA ASP A 719 -30.74 -34.60 21.91
C ASP A 719 -29.21 -34.66 21.63
N SER A 720 -28.52 -35.67 22.17
CA SER A 720 -27.07 -35.88 21.96
C SER A 720 -26.79 -36.88 20.85
N GLY A 721 -25.67 -36.66 20.14
CA GLY A 721 -25.06 -37.70 19.31
C GLY A 721 -24.52 -38.82 20.19
N VAL A 722 -24.47 -40.04 19.65
CA VAL A 722 -23.96 -41.22 20.33
C VAL A 722 -22.99 -42.01 19.48
N ARG A 723 -21.88 -42.41 20.10
CA ARG A 723 -20.95 -43.42 19.60
C ARG A 723 -21.19 -44.74 20.31
N ILE A 724 -21.32 -45.83 19.56
CA ILE A 724 -21.37 -47.19 20.10
C ILE A 724 -19.96 -47.78 20.00
N ILE A 725 -19.38 -48.14 21.14
CA ILE A 725 -18.00 -48.61 21.28
C ILE A 725 -18.03 -50.06 21.75
N ARG A 726 -17.34 -50.94 21.02
CA ARG A 726 -17.19 -52.38 21.31
C ARG A 726 -15.71 -52.73 21.29
N ASP A 727 -15.22 -53.37 22.35
CA ASP A 727 -13.80 -53.72 22.52
C ASP A 727 -12.83 -52.55 22.29
N GLY A 728 -13.27 -51.31 22.57
CA GLY A 728 -12.51 -50.07 22.34
C GLY A 728 -12.58 -49.48 20.92
N ILE A 729 -13.38 -50.06 20.03
CA ILE A 729 -13.56 -49.61 18.63
C ILE A 729 -14.95 -49.00 18.46
N VAL A 730 -15.04 -47.84 17.81
CA VAL A 730 -16.33 -47.24 17.41
C VAL A 730 -16.96 -48.08 16.30
N VAL A 731 -18.09 -48.71 16.61
CA VAL A 731 -18.87 -49.55 15.70
C VAL A 731 -19.87 -48.72 14.88
N PHE A 732 -20.42 -47.65 15.48
CA PHE A 732 -21.43 -46.81 14.88
C PHE A 732 -21.46 -45.42 15.53
N GLU A 733 -21.77 -44.40 14.74
CA GLU A 733 -22.05 -43.03 15.18
C GLU A 733 -23.42 -42.60 14.66
N GLY A 734 -24.23 -41.97 15.50
CA GLY A 734 -25.57 -41.50 15.10
C GLY A 734 -26.33 -40.82 16.23
N GLU A 735 -27.66 -40.74 16.11
CA GLU A 735 -28.52 -40.03 17.07
C GLU A 735 -29.40 -40.98 17.90
N ILE A 736 -29.85 -40.54 19.08
CA ILE A 736 -30.78 -41.29 19.92
C ILE A 736 -32.22 -41.12 19.42
N ALA A 737 -32.81 -42.19 18.89
CA ALA A 737 -34.22 -42.19 18.47
C ALA A 737 -35.18 -42.07 19.67
N THR A 738 -34.96 -42.84 20.73
CA THR A 738 -35.71 -42.71 22.00
C THR A 738 -34.84 -42.96 23.22
N LEU A 739 -35.09 -42.17 24.28
CA LEU A 739 -34.49 -42.30 25.60
C LEU A 739 -35.62 -42.45 26.63
N LYS A 740 -35.68 -43.59 27.31
CA LYS A 740 -36.72 -43.91 28.30
C LYS A 740 -36.12 -44.33 29.63
N ARG A 741 -36.83 -44.03 30.71
CA ARG A 741 -36.54 -44.57 32.05
C ARG A 741 -37.78 -45.31 32.55
N PHE A 742 -37.65 -46.63 32.69
CA PHE A 742 -38.77 -47.56 32.89
C PHE A 742 -39.87 -47.43 31.81
N LYS A 743 -40.93 -46.66 32.07
CA LYS A 743 -42.05 -46.43 31.14
C LYS A 743 -42.12 -44.98 30.62
N ASP A 744 -41.36 -44.08 31.23
CA ASP A 744 -41.44 -42.64 30.98
C ASP A 744 -40.40 -42.21 29.95
N ASP A 745 -40.77 -41.32 29.04
CA ASP A 745 -39.82 -40.65 28.14
C ASP A 745 -38.94 -39.68 28.94
N ALA A 746 -37.63 -39.91 28.93
CA ALA A 746 -36.67 -39.13 29.69
C ALA A 746 -35.96 -38.12 28.77
N LYS A 747 -35.86 -36.87 29.24
CA LYS A 747 -35.05 -35.84 28.56
C LYS A 747 -33.56 -36.04 28.80
N GLU A 748 -33.21 -36.40 30.03
CA GLU A 748 -31.85 -36.74 30.44
C GLU A 748 -31.88 -37.86 31.49
N VAL A 749 -30.81 -38.64 31.55
CA VAL A 749 -30.57 -39.67 32.56
C VAL A 749 -29.16 -39.49 33.12
N ALA A 750 -29.06 -39.23 34.42
CA ALA A 750 -27.80 -39.00 35.11
C ALA A 750 -27.10 -40.31 35.50
N LYS A 751 -25.79 -40.22 35.76
CA LYS A 751 -24.95 -41.26 36.35
C LYS A 751 -25.64 -42.06 37.47
N GLY A 752 -25.51 -43.37 37.41
CA GLY A 752 -26.00 -44.31 38.42
C GLY A 752 -27.44 -44.80 38.21
N TYR A 753 -28.15 -44.28 37.20
CA TYR A 753 -29.50 -44.73 36.83
C TYR A 753 -29.51 -45.64 35.59
N GLU A 754 -30.53 -46.48 35.50
CA GLU A 754 -30.82 -47.31 34.33
C GLU A 754 -31.75 -46.60 33.35
N CYS A 755 -31.53 -46.82 32.06
CA CYS A 755 -32.34 -46.30 30.97
C CYS A 755 -32.45 -47.30 29.80
N GLY A 756 -33.52 -47.16 29.01
CA GLY A 756 -33.63 -47.78 27.69
C GLY A 756 -33.25 -46.75 26.63
N ILE A 757 -32.26 -47.08 25.80
CA ILE A 757 -31.80 -46.27 24.66
C ILE A 757 -32.15 -47.02 23.38
N THR A 758 -32.72 -46.33 22.39
CA THR A 758 -32.83 -46.84 21.01
C THR A 758 -32.05 -45.89 20.11
N VAL A 759 -31.10 -46.42 19.34
CA VAL A 759 -30.25 -45.64 18.43
C VAL A 759 -30.87 -45.62 17.04
N GLN A 760 -30.86 -44.48 16.36
CA GLN A 760 -31.43 -44.35 15.03
C GLN A 760 -30.60 -45.11 13.99
N ASN A 761 -31.26 -45.84 13.10
CA ASN A 761 -30.66 -46.62 12.01
C ASN A 761 -29.68 -47.75 12.41
N PHE A 762 -29.52 -48.08 13.69
CA PHE A 762 -28.61 -49.13 14.16
C PHE A 762 -29.28 -50.13 15.10
N ASN A 763 -29.12 -51.43 14.82
CA ASN A 763 -29.76 -52.52 15.57
C ASN A 763 -28.79 -53.61 16.09
N ASP A 764 -27.52 -53.68 15.65
CA ASP A 764 -26.52 -54.64 16.17
C ASP A 764 -25.90 -54.13 17.48
N ILE A 765 -26.74 -53.76 18.46
CA ILE A 765 -26.27 -53.46 19.82
C ILE A 765 -26.13 -54.80 20.54
N LYS A 766 -25.06 -54.97 21.31
CA LYS A 766 -24.74 -56.17 22.10
C LYS A 766 -24.60 -55.81 23.57
N GLU A 767 -24.70 -56.83 24.42
CA GLU A 767 -24.33 -56.72 25.82
C GLU A 767 -22.82 -56.40 25.93
N ASP A 768 -22.45 -55.62 26.95
CA ASP A 768 -21.12 -55.02 27.16
C ASP A 768 -20.65 -53.93 26.16
N ASP A 769 -21.45 -53.57 25.14
CA ASP A 769 -21.19 -52.35 24.36
C ASP A 769 -21.25 -51.09 25.27
N VAL A 770 -20.44 -50.08 24.97
CA VAL A 770 -20.46 -48.77 25.64
C VAL A 770 -21.05 -47.72 24.70
N ILE A 771 -22.10 -47.03 25.14
CA ILE A 771 -22.70 -45.90 24.44
C ILE A 771 -22.14 -44.61 25.04
N GLU A 772 -21.32 -43.90 24.28
CA GLU A 772 -20.79 -42.59 24.62
C GLU A 772 -21.66 -41.49 23.99
N ALA A 773 -22.21 -40.60 24.81
CA ALA A 773 -23.00 -39.46 24.37
C ALA A 773 -22.14 -38.21 24.27
N TYR A 774 -22.23 -37.51 23.13
CA TYR A 774 -21.50 -36.28 22.85
C TYR A 774 -22.43 -35.19 22.30
N VAL A 775 -22.03 -33.93 22.52
CA VAL A 775 -22.69 -32.74 21.98
C VAL A 775 -21.63 -31.88 21.31
N MET A 776 -21.98 -31.27 20.18
CA MET A 776 -21.13 -30.27 19.54
C MET A 776 -21.20 -28.97 20.35
N GLU A 777 -20.11 -28.57 20.99
CA GLU A 777 -19.98 -27.27 21.66
C GLU A 777 -19.40 -26.26 20.66
N GLU A 778 -20.08 -25.14 20.50
CA GLU A 778 -19.67 -24.04 19.62
C GLU A 778 -18.55 -23.22 20.29
N ILE A 779 -17.44 -23.02 19.57
CA ILE A 779 -16.26 -22.31 20.02
C ILE A 779 -15.94 -21.20 19.02
N GLU A 780 -15.87 -19.96 19.53
CA GLU A 780 -15.42 -18.80 18.75
C GLU A 780 -13.94 -18.95 18.35
N ARG A 781 -13.64 -18.88 17.05
CA ARG A 781 -12.27 -18.70 16.53
C ARG A 781 -11.72 -17.36 17.01
N LYS A 782 -10.42 -17.29 17.34
CA LYS A 782 -9.76 -16.11 17.94
C LYS A 782 -8.60 -15.57 17.11
#